data_AF-A0A973AI89-F1
#
_entry.id   AF-A0A973AI89-F1
#
_cell.length_a   1.000
_cell.length_b   1.000
_cell.length_c   1.000
_cell.angle_alpha   90.00
_cell.angle_beta   90.00
_cell.angle_gamma   90.00
#
_symmetry.space_group_name_H-M   'P 1'
#
loop_
_entity.id
_entity.type
_entity.pdbx_description
1 polymer ?
#
loop_
_entity_poly.entity_id
_entity_poly.type
_entity_poly.pdbx_seq_one_letter_code
_entity_poly.pdbx_strand_id
1 'polypeptide(L)'
;ADVLHHARSIGGANLRRLTFHERGEMLKALAVYLMEHKKEFYALSSATGATRTDSWVDIDGGISTLFVYSGKGRREMPNDYVYLDGPPDQISKNGTFTAQHIFTPKLGAAVHINAFNFPCWGMLEKLAPTLLAGVPAIVKPASSTAYLTELMVRRINASGILPDGALQLICGSVGDLFDHLNCQDTIAFTGSKKTAEFLQQHHKVVSESVAFTAETDSLNSSILGPDAIPGTPEFDLYIKEITREMTSKAGQKCTAIRRIIAPSAIVGEVLEALSSALASIRIGNPQNKDVDMGPLASQGQRNEVRERVAELSQESNLIYGGSGEFALVDADARKGAFFMPTLLHCESPLTSASVHSVEAFGPVSTVLPYDNLDEAIELSRLGGGSLAQSIFTNDNKVARELVLGTAAYHGRMLVINRNCAAESTGHGSPLPHLVHGGPGRAGGGEEMGGIRGVLHYMQRTAIQGAPETLTAIGHRWIKGADQRESGVHPFRKTFEQLEIGDTLVTDSRQVTLDDIQHFADFTGDNFYAHTDEVAAAKNPFFEGRVAHGYLILSFAAGLFVDPDFGPVLANYGVDDLRFAKPVNYGDTLKVRLCCKQKTLRAGTGYGEVRWDSEVSNQDGDVVAQYDVLTMVATDEHWASVN
;
A
#
# COMPACT_ATOMS: atom_id res chain seq x y z
N ALA A 1 -13.57 -25.24 15.90
CA ALA A 1 -12.23 -25.87 15.86
C ALA A 1 -11.77 -26.31 14.46
N ASP A 2 -12.51 -27.17 13.76
CA ASP A 2 -12.01 -27.89 12.55
C ASP A 2 -11.60 -26.97 11.38
N VAL A 3 -12.35 -25.91 11.12
CA VAL A 3 -12.05 -24.92 10.08
C VAL A 3 -10.68 -24.27 10.30
N LEU A 4 -10.36 -23.91 11.54
CA LEU A 4 -9.04 -23.36 11.91
C LEU A 4 -7.95 -24.41 11.79
N HIS A 5 -8.21 -25.64 12.22
CA HIS A 5 -7.25 -26.72 12.07
C HIS A 5 -6.88 -26.95 10.60
N HIS A 6 -7.88 -27.08 9.72
CA HIS A 6 -7.66 -27.30 8.29
C HIS A 6 -6.94 -26.12 7.61
N ALA A 7 -7.29 -24.87 7.95
CA ALA A 7 -6.55 -23.70 7.50
C ALA A 7 -5.06 -23.82 7.86
N ARG A 8 -4.76 -24.04 9.14
CA ARG A 8 -3.38 -24.02 9.67
C ARG A 8 -2.54 -25.19 9.14
N SER A 9 -3.09 -26.40 9.16
CA SER A 9 -2.34 -27.63 8.86
C SER A 9 -2.24 -27.95 7.37
N ILE A 10 -3.26 -27.59 6.57
CA ILE A 10 -3.27 -27.83 5.12
C ILE A 10 -2.99 -26.55 4.36
N GLY A 11 -3.86 -25.53 4.50
CA GLY A 11 -3.75 -24.26 3.78
C GLY A 11 -2.42 -23.56 3.98
N GLY A 12 -2.03 -23.34 5.24
CA GLY A 12 -0.79 -22.68 5.59
C GLY A 12 0.44 -23.48 5.16
N ALA A 13 0.42 -24.81 5.31
CA ALA A 13 1.53 -25.66 4.86
C ALA A 13 1.73 -25.59 3.34
N ASN A 14 0.64 -25.60 2.57
CA ASN A 14 0.71 -25.50 1.12
C ASN A 14 1.18 -24.12 0.65
N LEU A 15 0.67 -23.04 1.25
CA LEU A 15 1.06 -21.66 0.88
C LEU A 15 2.52 -21.35 1.22
N ARG A 16 3.03 -21.83 2.35
CA ARG A 16 4.42 -21.55 2.79
C ARG A 16 5.48 -22.34 2.02
N ARG A 17 5.09 -23.33 1.20
CA ARG A 17 5.99 -24.01 0.25
C ARG A 17 6.28 -23.20 -1.01
N LEU A 18 5.45 -22.19 -1.28
CA LEU A 18 5.62 -21.28 -2.41
C LEU A 18 6.50 -20.09 -2.01
N THR A 19 7.26 -19.52 -2.93
CA THR A 19 7.96 -18.24 -2.73
C THR A 19 6.97 -17.06 -2.79
N PHE A 20 7.38 -15.85 -2.39
CA PHE A 20 6.53 -14.66 -2.60
C PHE A 20 6.19 -14.44 -4.09
N HIS A 21 7.11 -14.78 -5.00
CA HIS A 21 6.88 -14.61 -6.44
C HIS A 21 5.87 -15.60 -6.98
N GLU A 22 5.96 -16.87 -6.58
CA GLU A 22 4.98 -17.90 -6.95
C GLU A 22 3.59 -17.56 -6.42
N ARG A 23 3.49 -17.08 -5.17
CA ARG A 23 2.23 -16.56 -4.62
C ARG A 23 1.74 -15.31 -5.37
N GLY A 24 2.66 -14.46 -5.84
CA GLY A 24 2.34 -13.34 -6.72
C GLY A 24 1.76 -13.78 -8.07
N GLU A 25 2.32 -14.81 -8.72
CA GLU A 25 1.76 -15.37 -9.96
C GLU A 25 0.41 -16.06 -9.71
N MET A 26 0.25 -16.76 -8.58
CA MET A 26 -1.03 -17.33 -8.15
C MET A 26 -2.13 -16.26 -8.05
N LEU A 27 -1.83 -15.10 -7.46
CA LEU A 27 -2.77 -13.96 -7.40
C LEU A 27 -3.14 -13.43 -8.79
N LYS A 28 -2.17 -13.38 -9.73
CA LYS A 28 -2.43 -12.96 -11.11
C LYS A 28 -3.35 -13.94 -11.82
N ALA A 29 -3.06 -15.24 -11.71
CA ALA A 29 -3.89 -16.29 -12.28
C ALA A 29 -5.33 -16.21 -11.76
N LEU A 30 -5.49 -15.99 -10.45
CA LEU A 30 -6.78 -15.80 -9.82
C LEU A 30 -7.52 -14.58 -10.37
N ALA A 31 -6.83 -13.45 -10.51
CA ALA A 31 -7.41 -12.22 -11.03
C ALA A 31 -7.93 -12.39 -12.48
N VAL A 32 -7.14 -13.04 -13.35
CA VAL A 32 -7.53 -13.34 -14.73
C VAL A 32 -8.79 -14.21 -14.75
N TYR A 33 -8.82 -15.28 -13.95
CA TYR A 33 -9.96 -16.18 -13.87
C TYR A 33 -11.24 -15.47 -13.39
N LEU A 34 -11.15 -14.59 -12.39
CA LEU A 34 -12.28 -13.80 -11.90
C LEU A 34 -12.77 -12.78 -12.95
N MET A 35 -11.86 -12.19 -13.75
CA MET A 35 -12.26 -11.30 -14.84
C MET A 35 -13.12 -12.01 -15.89
N GLU A 36 -12.81 -13.27 -16.21
CA GLU A 36 -13.57 -14.08 -17.17
C GLU A 36 -15.01 -14.33 -16.68
N HIS A 37 -15.20 -14.47 -15.37
CA HIS A 37 -16.50 -14.77 -14.74
C HIS A 37 -17.27 -13.53 -14.28
N LYS A 38 -16.71 -12.32 -14.44
CA LYS A 38 -17.26 -11.12 -13.80
C LYS A 38 -18.72 -10.81 -14.14
N LYS A 39 -19.20 -11.22 -15.32
CA LYS A 39 -20.60 -11.03 -15.73
C LYS A 39 -21.60 -11.63 -14.73
N GLU A 40 -21.26 -12.78 -14.13
CA GLU A 40 -22.10 -13.42 -13.12
C GLU A 40 -22.15 -12.60 -11.82
N PHE A 41 -21.01 -12.05 -11.41
CA PHE A 41 -20.91 -11.18 -10.24
C PHE A 41 -21.74 -9.91 -10.44
N TYR A 42 -21.66 -9.29 -11.62
CA TYR A 42 -22.47 -8.11 -11.95
C TYR A 42 -23.97 -8.40 -11.93
N ALA A 43 -24.39 -9.54 -12.49
CA ALA A 43 -25.80 -9.92 -12.50
C ALA A 43 -26.35 -10.03 -11.07
N LEU A 44 -25.61 -10.69 -10.18
CA LEU A 44 -26.00 -10.88 -8.78
C LEU A 44 -25.82 -9.61 -7.93
N SER A 45 -24.83 -8.76 -8.23
CA SER A 45 -24.57 -7.52 -7.49
C SER A 45 -25.75 -6.56 -7.50
N SER A 46 -26.58 -6.56 -8.55
CA SER A 46 -27.81 -5.74 -8.58
C SER A 46 -28.77 -6.05 -7.42
N ALA A 47 -28.76 -7.27 -6.87
CA ALA A 47 -29.55 -7.66 -5.71
C ALA A 47 -29.10 -6.97 -4.40
N THR A 48 -27.89 -6.40 -4.38
CA THR A 48 -27.37 -5.60 -3.25
C THR A 48 -27.93 -4.17 -3.25
N GLY A 49 -28.65 -3.78 -4.30
CA GLY A 49 -29.07 -2.40 -4.54
C GLY A 49 -28.06 -1.56 -5.32
N ALA A 50 -26.85 -2.08 -5.58
CA ALA A 50 -25.83 -1.34 -6.32
C ALA A 50 -26.21 -1.13 -7.80
N THR A 51 -25.99 0.08 -8.30
CA THR A 51 -26.02 0.36 -9.74
C THR A 51 -24.86 -0.37 -10.47
N ARG A 52 -24.83 -0.29 -11.80
CA ARG A 52 -23.70 -0.85 -12.57
C ARG A 52 -22.36 -0.21 -12.19
N THR A 53 -22.32 1.12 -12.06
CA THR A 53 -21.10 1.85 -11.70
C THR A 53 -20.65 1.52 -10.29
N ASP A 54 -21.59 1.42 -9.36
CA ASP A 54 -21.31 1.00 -7.98
C ASP A 54 -20.79 -0.44 -7.89
N SER A 55 -21.35 -1.33 -8.71
CA SER A 55 -20.89 -2.72 -8.82
C SER A 55 -19.50 -2.81 -9.44
N TRP A 56 -19.16 -1.90 -10.35
CA TRP A 56 -17.82 -1.83 -10.95
C TRP A 56 -16.74 -1.52 -9.91
N VAL A 57 -17.03 -0.63 -8.96
CA VAL A 57 -16.11 -0.34 -7.85
C VAL A 57 -15.89 -1.58 -6.96
N ASP A 58 -16.94 -2.31 -6.61
CA ASP A 58 -16.83 -3.51 -5.76
C ASP A 58 -16.15 -4.70 -6.49
N ILE A 59 -16.56 -4.98 -7.73
CA ILE A 59 -16.11 -6.16 -8.47
C ILE A 59 -14.76 -5.90 -9.14
N ASP A 60 -14.68 -4.94 -10.06
CA ASP A 60 -13.45 -4.69 -10.82
C ASP A 60 -12.38 -4.06 -9.92
N GLY A 61 -12.77 -3.25 -8.92
CA GLY A 61 -11.85 -2.77 -7.88
C GLY A 61 -11.23 -3.92 -7.08
N GLY A 62 -12.04 -4.88 -6.61
CA GLY A 62 -11.56 -6.06 -5.89
C GLY A 62 -10.62 -6.92 -6.73
N ILE A 63 -10.97 -7.18 -7.99
CA ILE A 63 -10.13 -7.97 -8.90
C ILE A 63 -8.82 -7.23 -9.24
N SER A 64 -8.88 -5.91 -9.45
CA SER A 64 -7.70 -5.09 -9.73
C SER A 64 -6.71 -5.09 -8.57
N THR A 65 -7.20 -5.17 -7.33
CA THR A 65 -6.34 -5.31 -6.14
C THR A 65 -5.46 -6.56 -6.21
N LEU A 66 -5.97 -7.70 -6.71
CA LEU A 66 -5.16 -8.90 -6.90
C LEU A 66 -4.01 -8.68 -7.91
N PHE A 67 -4.28 -7.98 -9.02
CA PHE A 67 -3.24 -7.63 -10.00
C PHE A 67 -2.16 -6.74 -9.40
N VAL A 68 -2.56 -5.76 -8.58
CA VAL A 68 -1.61 -4.87 -7.90
C VAL A 68 -0.72 -5.66 -6.94
N TYR A 69 -1.30 -6.50 -6.08
CA TYR A 69 -0.52 -7.32 -5.15
C TYR A 69 0.38 -8.34 -5.84
N SER A 70 -0.07 -8.94 -6.95
CA SER A 70 0.80 -9.77 -7.81
C SER A 70 2.02 -8.98 -8.31
N GLY A 71 1.79 -7.77 -8.84
CA GLY A 71 2.86 -6.91 -9.32
C GLY A 71 3.82 -6.47 -8.22
N LYS A 72 3.28 -6.09 -7.06
CA LYS A 72 4.07 -5.68 -5.89
C LYS A 72 4.90 -6.85 -5.34
N GLY A 73 4.30 -8.02 -5.14
CA GLY A 73 5.03 -9.21 -4.66
C GLY A 73 6.24 -9.55 -5.53
N ARG A 74 6.10 -9.49 -6.87
CA ARG A 74 7.19 -9.84 -7.79
C ARG A 74 8.25 -8.75 -7.99
N ARG A 75 7.90 -7.48 -7.74
CA ARG A 75 8.83 -6.35 -7.88
C ARG A 75 9.52 -5.93 -6.59
N GLU A 76 8.80 -6.02 -5.46
CA GLU A 76 9.20 -5.44 -4.18
C GLU A 76 9.54 -6.51 -3.12
N MET A 77 9.25 -7.80 -3.36
CA MET A 77 9.63 -8.91 -2.47
C MET A 77 10.63 -9.84 -3.16
N PRO A 78 11.45 -10.60 -2.40
CA PRO A 78 12.39 -11.55 -2.99
C PRO A 78 11.68 -12.77 -3.56
N ASN A 79 12.32 -13.46 -4.51
CA ASN A 79 11.90 -14.79 -4.93
C ASN A 79 12.34 -15.83 -3.90
N ASP A 80 11.80 -15.71 -2.69
CA ASP A 80 12.19 -16.48 -1.51
C ASP A 80 11.00 -16.64 -0.53
N TYR A 81 11.26 -17.23 0.64
CA TYR A 81 10.35 -17.47 1.74
C TYR A 81 10.50 -16.45 2.88
N VAL A 82 11.65 -15.78 2.96
CA VAL A 82 12.00 -14.79 3.98
C VAL A 82 12.05 -13.39 3.34
N TYR A 83 11.44 -12.40 3.99
CA TYR A 83 11.54 -11.01 3.58
C TYR A 83 12.48 -10.26 4.53
N LEU A 84 13.53 -9.63 3.99
CA LEU A 84 14.49 -8.87 4.79
C LEU A 84 13.97 -7.45 5.06
N ASP A 85 13.93 -7.07 6.33
CA ASP A 85 13.51 -5.73 6.75
C ASP A 85 14.74 -4.86 7.01
N GLY A 86 15.08 -4.01 6.04
CA GLY A 86 16.20 -3.09 6.10
C GLY A 86 17.59 -3.73 5.90
N PRO A 87 18.65 -2.91 5.99
CA PRO A 87 20.03 -3.39 5.99
C PRO A 87 20.37 -4.12 7.31
N PRO A 88 21.44 -4.94 7.33
CA PRO A 88 21.94 -5.54 8.56
C PRO A 88 22.61 -4.49 9.46
N ASP A 89 22.52 -4.66 10.78
CA ASP A 89 23.13 -3.81 11.80
C ASP A 89 24.41 -4.42 12.37
N GLN A 90 25.55 -3.74 12.21
CA GLN A 90 26.79 -4.15 12.85
C GLN A 90 26.74 -3.85 14.35
N ILE A 91 26.61 -4.90 15.15
CA ILE A 91 26.50 -4.81 16.62
C ILE A 91 27.75 -5.32 17.36
N SER A 92 28.88 -5.45 16.65
CA SER A 92 30.17 -5.82 17.22
C SER A 92 31.32 -5.02 16.61
N LYS A 93 32.38 -4.81 17.41
CA LYS A 93 33.56 -4.02 17.01
C LYS A 93 34.23 -4.55 15.74
N ASN A 94 34.36 -5.87 15.63
CA ASN A 94 35.09 -6.53 14.54
C ASN A 94 34.16 -7.04 13.43
N GLY A 95 32.85 -6.78 13.50
CA GLY A 95 31.89 -7.24 12.50
C GLY A 95 31.57 -8.74 12.52
N THR A 96 32.08 -9.51 13.48
CA THR A 96 31.86 -10.97 13.57
C THR A 96 30.51 -11.36 14.17
N PHE A 97 29.77 -10.40 14.73
CA PHE A 97 28.41 -10.55 15.24
C PHE A 97 27.57 -9.37 14.78
N THR A 98 26.47 -9.67 14.07
CA THR A 98 25.60 -8.71 13.39
C THR A 98 24.13 -9.06 13.64
N ALA A 99 23.22 -8.16 13.29
CA ALA A 99 21.78 -8.37 13.40
C ALA A 99 21.07 -8.09 12.08
N GLN A 100 19.94 -8.77 11.86
CA GLN A 100 19.05 -8.55 10.73
C GLN A 100 17.60 -8.71 11.20
N HIS A 101 16.73 -7.79 10.82
CA HIS A 101 15.30 -8.00 10.96
C HIS A 101 14.77 -8.79 9.75
N ILE A 102 13.98 -9.82 10.01
CA ILE A 102 13.33 -10.63 8.98
C ILE A 102 11.83 -10.67 9.22
N PHE A 103 11.06 -10.88 8.16
CA PHE A 103 9.67 -11.28 8.21
C PHE A 103 9.52 -12.70 7.70
N THR A 104 8.80 -13.52 8.47
CA THR A 104 8.37 -14.87 8.08
C THR A 104 6.84 -14.97 8.14
N PRO A 105 6.20 -15.80 7.30
CA PRO A 105 4.75 -16.00 7.36
C PRO A 105 4.29 -16.47 8.75
N LYS A 106 3.20 -15.91 9.28
CA LYS A 106 2.58 -16.47 10.50
C LYS A 106 2.09 -17.89 10.26
N LEU A 107 2.11 -18.71 11.31
CA LEU A 107 1.73 -20.13 11.22
C LEU A 107 0.23 -20.39 11.53
N GLY A 108 -0.55 -19.34 11.75
CA GLY A 108 -1.98 -19.40 12.04
C GLY A 108 -2.85 -19.24 10.79
N ALA A 109 -4.10 -18.85 11.02
CA ALA A 109 -5.05 -18.45 10.00
C ALA A 109 -5.45 -16.98 10.14
N ALA A 110 -5.77 -16.34 9.02
CA ALA A 110 -6.33 -15.00 9.00
C ALA A 110 -7.86 -15.07 8.95
N VAL A 111 -8.52 -14.56 10.00
CA VAL A 111 -9.99 -14.51 10.11
C VAL A 111 -10.45 -13.14 9.64
N HIS A 112 -11.11 -13.08 8.49
CA HIS A 112 -11.62 -11.84 7.91
C HIS A 112 -13.11 -11.72 8.22
N ILE A 113 -13.49 -10.77 9.08
CA ILE A 113 -14.89 -10.46 9.38
C ILE A 113 -15.26 -9.20 8.61
N ASN A 114 -16.03 -9.35 7.55
CA ASN A 114 -16.26 -8.27 6.59
C ASN A 114 -17.64 -7.61 6.75
N ALA A 115 -17.71 -6.32 6.41
CA ALA A 115 -18.95 -5.56 6.33
C ALA A 115 -19.78 -5.89 5.08
N PHE A 116 -20.99 -5.32 5.01
CA PHE A 116 -21.96 -5.61 3.95
C PHE A 116 -21.77 -4.80 2.67
N ASN A 117 -21.05 -3.69 2.73
CA ASN A 117 -20.95 -2.69 1.68
C ASN A 117 -20.18 -3.17 0.44
N PHE A 118 -19.10 -3.92 0.66
CA PHE A 118 -18.20 -4.41 -0.38
C PHE A 118 -17.96 -5.93 -0.27
N PRO A 119 -18.95 -6.76 -0.64
CA PRO A 119 -18.84 -8.21 -0.54
C PRO A 119 -17.73 -8.81 -1.43
N CYS A 120 -17.35 -8.12 -2.52
CA CYS A 120 -16.25 -8.54 -3.39
C CYS A 120 -14.94 -7.88 -2.98
N TRP A 121 -14.89 -6.54 -3.01
CA TRP A 121 -13.67 -5.78 -2.76
C TRP A 121 -13.17 -6.00 -1.34
N GLY A 122 -14.02 -5.91 -0.31
CA GLY A 122 -13.61 -6.09 1.09
C GLY A 122 -13.11 -7.50 1.39
N MET A 123 -13.50 -8.51 0.61
CA MET A 123 -12.89 -9.84 0.69
C MET A 123 -11.52 -9.84 0.02
N LEU A 124 -11.46 -9.38 -1.24
CA LEU A 124 -10.27 -9.51 -2.08
C LEU A 124 -9.13 -8.60 -1.63
N GLU A 125 -9.42 -7.42 -1.07
CA GLU A 125 -8.42 -6.49 -0.58
C GLU A 125 -7.66 -7.05 0.64
N LYS A 126 -8.33 -7.77 1.54
CA LYS A 126 -7.70 -8.49 2.65
C LYS A 126 -7.04 -9.79 2.20
N LEU A 127 -7.69 -10.51 1.29
CA LEU A 127 -7.22 -11.81 0.82
C LEU A 127 -5.91 -11.70 0.05
N ALA A 128 -5.73 -10.66 -0.78
CA ALA A 128 -4.53 -10.47 -1.58
C ALA A 128 -3.23 -10.40 -0.74
N PRO A 129 -3.07 -9.51 0.25
CA PRO A 129 -1.90 -9.47 1.11
C PRO A 129 -1.77 -10.72 2.00
N THR A 130 -2.89 -11.29 2.45
CA THR A 130 -2.91 -12.52 3.26
C THR A 130 -2.29 -13.70 2.54
N LEU A 131 -2.75 -13.96 1.30
CA LEU A 131 -2.20 -15.01 0.47
C LEU A 131 -0.77 -14.71 0.06
N LEU A 132 -0.43 -13.45 -0.28
CA LEU A 132 0.94 -13.08 -0.63
C LEU A 132 1.91 -13.32 0.54
N ALA A 133 1.47 -13.08 1.78
CA ALA A 133 2.21 -13.38 3.00
C ALA A 133 2.36 -14.88 3.28
N GLY A 134 1.62 -15.75 2.61
CA GLY A 134 1.64 -17.19 2.84
C GLY A 134 0.75 -17.65 4.00
N VAL A 135 -0.30 -16.90 4.30
CA VAL A 135 -1.25 -17.19 5.39
C VAL A 135 -2.60 -17.61 4.78
N PRO A 136 -3.25 -18.68 5.29
CA PRO A 136 -4.58 -19.11 4.83
C PRO A 136 -5.68 -18.22 5.43
N ALA A 137 -6.75 -17.99 4.68
CA ALA A 137 -7.85 -17.11 5.09
C ALA A 137 -9.16 -17.86 5.39
N ILE A 138 -9.87 -17.42 6.43
CA ILE A 138 -11.26 -17.79 6.73
C ILE A 138 -12.08 -16.52 6.62
N VAL A 139 -12.90 -16.42 5.58
CA VAL A 139 -13.73 -15.25 5.30
C VAL A 139 -15.11 -15.43 5.89
N LYS A 140 -15.59 -14.44 6.63
CA LYS A 140 -16.97 -14.33 7.09
C LYS A 140 -17.55 -13.01 6.58
N PRO A 141 -18.37 -13.01 5.51
CA PRO A 141 -19.06 -11.81 5.06
C PRO A 141 -20.22 -11.43 5.99
N ALA A 142 -20.68 -10.19 5.90
CA ALA A 142 -21.96 -9.80 6.49
C ALA A 142 -23.11 -10.55 5.80
N SER A 143 -24.05 -11.07 6.60
CA SER A 143 -25.09 -11.97 6.09
C SER A 143 -26.02 -11.35 5.04
N SER A 144 -26.20 -10.03 5.07
CA SER A 144 -27.08 -9.28 4.16
C SER A 144 -26.64 -9.32 2.69
N THR A 145 -25.34 -9.44 2.43
CA THR A 145 -24.76 -9.46 1.08
C THR A 145 -23.83 -10.65 0.83
N ALA A 146 -23.81 -11.63 1.75
CA ALA A 146 -22.95 -12.81 1.72
C ALA A 146 -23.10 -13.66 0.45
N TYR A 147 -24.25 -13.64 -0.22
CA TYR A 147 -24.49 -14.40 -1.44
C TYR A 147 -23.54 -14.04 -2.58
N LEU A 148 -23.10 -12.78 -2.65
CA LEU A 148 -22.16 -12.33 -3.69
C LEU A 148 -20.73 -12.78 -3.35
N THR A 149 -20.31 -12.66 -2.09
CA THR A 149 -19.04 -13.23 -1.61
C THR A 149 -19.01 -14.74 -1.82
N GLU A 150 -20.10 -15.45 -1.52
CA GLU A 150 -20.19 -16.89 -1.71
C GLU A 150 -20.06 -17.29 -3.18
N LEU A 151 -20.73 -16.58 -4.09
CA LEU A 151 -20.57 -16.82 -5.52
C LEU A 151 -19.11 -16.64 -5.96
N MET A 152 -18.44 -15.60 -5.48
CA MET A 152 -17.01 -15.39 -5.77
C MET A 152 -16.16 -16.53 -5.22
N VAL A 153 -16.27 -16.88 -3.93
CA VAL A 153 -15.49 -17.97 -3.31
C VAL A 153 -15.74 -19.30 -4.01
N ARG A 154 -16.99 -19.59 -4.40
CA ARG A 154 -17.32 -20.80 -5.17
C ARG A 154 -16.55 -20.84 -6.49
N ARG A 155 -16.47 -19.71 -7.20
CA ARG A 155 -15.68 -19.60 -8.44
C ARG A 155 -14.19 -19.75 -8.17
N ILE A 156 -13.67 -19.12 -7.11
CA ILE A 156 -12.27 -19.26 -6.68
C ILE A 156 -11.94 -20.74 -6.42
N ASN A 157 -12.74 -21.44 -5.62
CA ASN A 157 -12.51 -22.85 -5.31
C ASN A 157 -12.62 -23.75 -6.56
N ALA A 158 -13.59 -23.49 -7.44
CA ALA A 158 -13.74 -24.25 -8.69
C ALA A 158 -12.56 -24.08 -9.66
N SER A 159 -11.78 -23.00 -9.54
CA SER A 159 -10.61 -22.75 -10.40
C SER A 159 -9.44 -23.70 -10.13
N GLY A 160 -9.32 -24.24 -8.91
CA GLY A 160 -8.15 -25.00 -8.47
C GLY A 160 -6.84 -24.21 -8.41
N ILE A 161 -6.89 -22.87 -8.54
CA ILE A 161 -5.69 -22.01 -8.53
C ILE A 161 -5.11 -21.90 -7.12
N LEU A 162 -5.97 -21.76 -6.11
CA LEU A 162 -5.52 -21.74 -4.72
C LEU A 162 -5.29 -23.17 -4.23
N PRO A 163 -4.23 -23.42 -3.46
CA PRO A 163 -4.03 -24.74 -2.86
C PRO A 163 -5.13 -25.04 -1.82
N ASP A 164 -5.34 -26.33 -1.58
CA ASP A 164 -6.34 -26.79 -0.61
C ASP A 164 -6.13 -26.14 0.78
N GLY A 165 -7.23 -25.77 1.43
CA GLY A 165 -7.25 -25.08 2.72
C GLY A 165 -6.82 -23.60 2.72
N ALA A 166 -6.36 -23.03 1.60
CA ALA A 166 -5.89 -21.63 1.54
C ALA A 166 -7.01 -20.59 1.72
N LEU A 167 -8.24 -20.93 1.32
CA LEU A 167 -9.42 -20.08 1.46
C LEU A 167 -10.60 -20.92 1.95
N GLN A 168 -11.24 -20.44 3.01
CA GLN A 168 -12.49 -20.99 3.55
C GLN A 168 -13.53 -19.89 3.75
N LEU A 169 -14.81 -20.25 3.78
CA LEU A 169 -15.93 -19.31 3.89
C LEU A 169 -16.93 -19.77 4.94
N ILE A 170 -17.40 -18.83 5.76
CA ILE A 170 -18.50 -19.02 6.71
C ILE A 170 -19.60 -18.00 6.41
N CYS A 171 -20.75 -18.46 5.91
CA CYS A 171 -21.95 -17.63 5.78
C CYS A 171 -22.87 -17.86 6.97
N GLY A 172 -22.88 -16.93 7.93
CA GLY A 172 -23.67 -17.03 9.16
C GLY A 172 -22.87 -16.67 10.40
N SER A 173 -23.21 -17.27 11.54
CA SER A 173 -22.44 -17.12 12.77
C SER A 173 -21.09 -17.85 12.68
N VAL A 174 -20.06 -17.30 13.32
CA VAL A 174 -18.74 -17.95 13.46
C VAL A 174 -18.75 -19.07 14.51
N GLY A 175 -19.85 -19.24 15.25
CA GLY A 175 -19.96 -20.25 16.29
C GLY A 175 -18.90 -20.08 17.37
N ASP A 176 -18.18 -21.16 17.68
CA ASP A 176 -17.12 -21.22 18.68
C ASP A 176 -15.74 -20.85 18.12
N LEU A 177 -15.63 -20.37 16.87
CA LEU A 177 -14.34 -20.16 16.19
C LEU A 177 -13.34 -19.35 17.03
N PHE A 178 -13.81 -18.30 17.71
CA PHE A 178 -12.97 -17.42 18.53
C PHE A 178 -12.40 -18.13 19.75
N ASP A 179 -13.05 -19.18 20.26
CA ASP A 179 -12.57 -19.98 21.40
C ASP A 179 -11.34 -20.84 21.06
N HIS A 180 -11.05 -21.01 19.76
CA HIS A 180 -9.97 -21.86 19.24
C HIS A 180 -8.83 -21.07 18.59
N LEU A 181 -8.82 -19.75 18.75
CA LEU A 181 -7.73 -18.89 18.29
C LEU A 181 -6.45 -19.11 19.10
N ASN A 182 -5.30 -18.80 18.52
CA ASN A 182 -3.99 -18.80 19.15
C ASN A 182 -3.15 -17.59 18.70
N CYS A 183 -1.97 -17.41 19.30
CA CYS A 183 -1.08 -16.26 19.06
C CYS A 183 -0.54 -16.13 17.62
N GLN A 184 -0.74 -17.13 16.76
CA GLN A 184 -0.33 -17.11 15.35
C GLN A 184 -1.44 -16.69 14.40
N ASP A 185 -2.69 -16.64 14.87
CA ASP A 185 -3.80 -16.15 14.05
C ASP A 185 -3.83 -14.63 13.99
N THR A 186 -4.58 -14.12 13.01
CA THR A 186 -4.85 -12.69 12.86
C THR A 186 -6.33 -12.48 12.61
N ILE A 187 -6.89 -11.38 13.09
CA ILE A 187 -8.26 -10.96 12.81
C ILE A 187 -8.22 -9.64 12.06
N ALA A 188 -8.87 -9.59 10.90
CA ALA A 188 -9.10 -8.36 10.16
C ALA A 188 -10.62 -8.09 10.14
N PHE A 189 -11.07 -7.13 10.93
CA PHE A 189 -12.47 -6.79 11.12
C PHE A 189 -12.82 -5.49 10.39
N THR A 190 -13.91 -5.50 9.63
CA THR A 190 -14.58 -4.29 9.14
C THR A 190 -16.04 -4.30 9.57
N GLY A 191 -16.50 -3.24 10.22
CA GLY A 191 -17.90 -3.10 10.66
C GLY A 191 -18.07 -2.03 11.74
N SER A 192 -19.14 -2.12 12.54
CA SER A 192 -19.40 -1.09 13.55
C SER A 192 -18.40 -1.11 14.70
N LYS A 193 -18.12 0.08 15.26
CA LYS A 193 -17.17 0.23 16.38
C LYS A 193 -17.54 -0.65 17.58
N LYS A 194 -18.83 -0.67 17.94
CA LYS A 194 -19.35 -1.49 19.05
C LYS A 194 -19.09 -2.98 18.85
N THR A 195 -19.17 -3.47 17.60
CA THR A 195 -18.90 -4.88 17.31
C THR A 195 -17.40 -5.17 17.37
N ALA A 196 -16.55 -4.27 16.87
CA ALA A 196 -15.10 -4.39 17.00
C ALA A 196 -14.67 -4.48 18.47
N GLU A 197 -15.14 -3.56 19.32
CA GLU A 197 -14.84 -3.54 20.76
C GLU A 197 -15.27 -4.84 21.44
N PHE A 198 -16.46 -5.35 21.12
CA PHE A 198 -16.95 -6.63 21.64
C PHE A 198 -16.02 -7.80 21.25
N LEU A 199 -15.58 -7.85 19.99
CA LEU A 199 -14.71 -8.93 19.50
C LEU A 199 -13.28 -8.81 20.04
N GLN A 200 -12.76 -7.58 20.19
CA GLN A 200 -11.44 -7.32 20.79
C GLN A 200 -11.36 -7.76 22.25
N GLN A 201 -12.48 -7.66 22.98
CA GLN A 201 -12.59 -8.08 24.38
C GLN A 201 -12.79 -9.60 24.54
N HIS A 202 -12.90 -10.35 23.44
CA HIS A 202 -13.04 -11.80 23.51
C HIS A 202 -11.88 -12.43 24.28
N HIS A 203 -12.17 -13.29 25.24
CA HIS A 203 -11.17 -13.79 26.20
C HIS A 203 -9.95 -14.42 25.52
N LYS A 204 -10.14 -15.17 24.41
CA LYS A 204 -9.05 -15.72 23.60
C LYS A 204 -8.25 -14.69 22.81
N VAL A 205 -8.89 -13.64 22.30
CA VAL A 205 -8.18 -12.57 21.59
C VAL A 205 -7.20 -11.90 22.55
N VAL A 206 -7.65 -11.64 23.77
CA VAL A 206 -6.81 -11.07 24.84
C VAL A 206 -5.76 -12.06 25.34
N SER A 207 -6.15 -13.28 25.72
CA SER A 207 -5.23 -14.24 26.37
C SER A 207 -4.12 -14.71 25.44
N GLU A 208 -4.39 -14.82 24.14
CA GLU A 208 -3.41 -15.23 23.13
C GLU A 208 -2.73 -14.05 22.45
N SER A 209 -3.09 -12.81 22.81
CA SER A 209 -2.61 -11.58 22.15
C SER A 209 -2.76 -11.64 20.63
N VAL A 210 -3.92 -12.12 20.16
CA VAL A 210 -4.22 -12.26 18.72
C VAL A 210 -4.17 -10.88 18.08
N ALA A 211 -3.42 -10.73 17.00
CA ALA A 211 -3.36 -9.47 16.27
C ALA A 211 -4.74 -9.14 15.70
N PHE A 212 -5.33 -8.02 16.11
CA PHE A 212 -6.66 -7.58 15.72
C PHE A 212 -6.55 -6.23 15.00
N THR A 213 -6.76 -6.24 13.69
CA THR A 213 -6.90 -5.04 12.87
C THR A 213 -8.37 -4.69 12.76
N ALA A 214 -8.73 -3.46 13.13
CA ALA A 214 -10.10 -2.97 13.05
C ALA A 214 -10.19 -1.79 12.08
N GLU A 215 -11.16 -1.88 11.18
CA GLU A 215 -11.70 -0.77 10.40
C GLU A 215 -13.15 -0.56 10.84
N THR A 216 -13.47 0.63 11.35
CA THR A 216 -14.79 0.94 11.89
C THR A 216 -15.39 2.22 11.33
N ASP A 217 -16.60 2.54 11.80
CA ASP A 217 -17.36 3.77 11.50
C ASP A 217 -16.44 5.01 11.47
N SER A 218 -16.66 5.93 10.53
CA SER A 218 -15.74 7.05 10.29
C SER A 218 -16.45 8.29 9.78
N LEU A 219 -16.23 9.41 10.47
CA LEU A 219 -16.76 10.72 10.08
C LEU A 219 -15.79 11.45 9.14
N ASN A 220 -15.59 10.89 7.95
CA ASN A 220 -14.69 11.45 6.95
C ASN A 220 -15.10 12.88 6.58
N SER A 221 -14.11 13.72 6.32
CA SER A 221 -14.34 15.14 6.06
C SER A 221 -13.78 15.58 4.71
N SER A 222 -14.38 16.63 4.15
CA SER A 222 -13.81 17.35 3.01
C SER A 222 -13.69 18.81 3.39
N ILE A 223 -12.55 19.43 3.12
CA ILE A 223 -12.27 20.84 3.43
C ILE A 223 -12.14 21.61 2.12
N LEU A 224 -12.90 22.70 1.98
CA LEU A 224 -12.72 23.68 0.93
C LEU A 224 -11.77 24.78 1.41
N GLY A 225 -10.69 25.03 0.68
CA GLY A 225 -9.75 26.12 0.99
C GLY A 225 -10.38 27.51 0.74
N PRO A 226 -9.88 28.57 1.40
CA PRO A 226 -10.45 29.91 1.28
C PRO A 226 -10.25 30.54 -0.11
N ASP A 227 -9.30 30.04 -0.90
CA ASP A 227 -9.07 30.45 -2.29
C ASP A 227 -10.06 29.83 -3.28
N ALA A 228 -10.74 28.75 -2.89
CA ALA A 228 -11.65 27.99 -3.73
C ALA A 228 -13.09 28.53 -3.63
N ILE A 229 -13.30 29.72 -4.21
CA ILE A 229 -14.60 30.43 -4.22
C ILE A 229 -15.44 30.08 -5.47
N PRO A 230 -16.76 30.38 -5.50
CA PRO A 230 -17.58 30.22 -6.70
C PRO A 230 -16.94 30.82 -7.95
N GLY A 231 -16.95 30.07 -9.06
CA GLY A 231 -16.29 30.42 -10.31
C GLY A 231 -14.83 29.96 -10.42
N THR A 232 -14.26 29.36 -9.37
CA THR A 232 -12.98 28.64 -9.46
C THR A 232 -13.20 27.16 -9.79
N PRO A 233 -12.26 26.52 -10.53
CA PRO A 233 -12.30 25.07 -10.74
C PRO A 233 -12.36 24.26 -9.44
N GLU A 234 -11.67 24.70 -8.38
CA GLU A 234 -11.60 24.00 -7.10
C GLU A 234 -12.97 23.93 -6.41
N PHE A 235 -13.78 25.00 -6.49
CA PHE A 235 -15.15 25.00 -5.99
C PHE A 235 -16.02 23.99 -6.75
N ASP A 236 -15.98 24.01 -8.09
CA ASP A 236 -16.77 23.08 -8.92
C ASP A 236 -16.36 21.61 -8.66
N LEU A 237 -15.06 21.36 -8.51
CA LEU A 237 -14.52 20.06 -8.15
C LEU A 237 -14.98 19.60 -6.77
N TYR A 238 -15.04 20.50 -5.78
CA TYR A 238 -15.49 20.21 -4.43
C TYR A 238 -16.96 19.78 -4.40
N ILE A 239 -17.84 20.54 -5.05
CA ILE A 239 -19.27 20.22 -5.17
C ILE A 239 -19.45 18.86 -5.85
N LYS A 240 -18.77 18.64 -6.98
CA LYS A 240 -18.82 17.38 -7.72
C LYS A 240 -18.37 16.18 -6.88
N GLU A 241 -17.27 16.32 -6.14
CA GLU A 241 -16.74 15.24 -5.30
C GLU A 241 -17.74 14.87 -4.20
N ILE A 242 -18.26 15.86 -3.47
CA ILE A 242 -19.22 15.63 -2.40
C ILE A 242 -20.49 14.96 -2.93
N THR A 243 -21.06 15.48 -4.01
CA THR A 243 -22.25 14.87 -4.63
C THR A 243 -21.98 13.42 -5.02
N ARG A 244 -20.81 13.12 -5.62
CA ARG A 244 -20.44 11.74 -5.98
C ARG A 244 -20.27 10.85 -4.74
N GLU A 245 -19.62 11.33 -3.69
CA GLU A 245 -19.36 10.54 -2.49
C GLU A 245 -20.61 10.28 -1.65
N MET A 246 -21.55 11.22 -1.63
CA MET A 246 -22.86 11.03 -1.00
C MET A 246 -23.71 10.00 -1.75
N THR A 247 -23.61 9.93 -3.08
CA THR A 247 -24.55 9.17 -3.92
C THR A 247 -24.02 7.82 -4.39
N SER A 248 -22.71 7.68 -4.57
CA SER A 248 -22.08 6.40 -4.91
C SER A 248 -22.37 5.37 -3.82
N LYS A 249 -22.90 4.21 -4.23
CA LYS A 249 -23.41 3.15 -3.35
C LYS A 249 -24.42 3.64 -2.31
N ALA A 250 -25.20 4.67 -2.65
CA ALA A 250 -26.09 5.37 -1.72
C ALA A 250 -25.37 5.79 -0.41
N GLY A 251 -24.12 6.24 -0.52
CA GLY A 251 -23.29 6.67 0.60
C GLY A 251 -22.85 5.55 1.54
N GLN A 252 -23.09 4.27 1.22
CA GLN A 252 -22.70 3.13 2.05
C GLN A 252 -21.22 2.75 1.86
N LYS A 253 -20.32 3.73 1.87
CA LYS A 253 -18.87 3.53 1.85
C LYS A 253 -18.32 4.00 3.18
N CYS A 254 -17.43 3.21 3.77
CA CYS A 254 -16.68 3.60 4.97
C CYS A 254 -15.86 4.89 4.76
N THR A 255 -15.51 5.17 3.50
CA THR A 255 -14.81 6.37 3.04
C THR A 255 -15.72 7.45 2.48
N ALA A 256 -17.04 7.39 2.61
CA ALA A 256 -17.91 8.47 2.11
C ALA A 256 -17.75 9.74 2.95
N ILE A 257 -17.87 10.92 2.31
CA ILE A 257 -17.77 12.22 2.99
C ILE A 257 -19.00 12.40 3.89
N ARG A 258 -18.79 12.59 5.20
CA ARG A 258 -19.85 12.83 6.19
C ARG A 258 -19.92 14.28 6.64
N ARG A 259 -18.77 14.96 6.66
CA ARG A 259 -18.62 16.34 7.13
C ARG A 259 -18.00 17.20 6.04
N ILE A 260 -18.69 18.27 5.66
CA ILE A 260 -18.30 19.19 4.59
C ILE A 260 -17.87 20.49 5.28
N ILE A 261 -16.58 20.78 5.30
CA ILE A 261 -16.01 21.93 6.02
C ILE A 261 -15.72 23.03 5.00
N ALA A 262 -16.35 24.19 5.13
CA ALA A 262 -16.26 25.27 4.15
C ALA A 262 -16.14 26.65 4.84
N PRO A 263 -15.54 27.67 4.18
CA PRO A 263 -15.44 29.00 4.76
C PRO A 263 -16.83 29.60 5.01
N SER A 264 -17.05 30.19 6.20
CA SER A 264 -18.33 30.81 6.58
C SER A 264 -18.79 31.85 5.56
N ALA A 265 -17.86 32.57 4.94
CA ALA A 265 -18.13 33.61 3.96
C ALA A 265 -18.84 33.13 2.68
N ILE A 266 -18.75 31.83 2.35
CA ILE A 266 -19.33 31.24 1.12
C ILE A 266 -20.20 30.00 1.40
N VAL A 267 -20.59 29.77 2.66
CA VAL A 267 -21.33 28.57 3.06
C VAL A 267 -22.70 28.52 2.37
N GLY A 268 -23.34 29.67 2.13
CA GLY A 268 -24.63 29.75 1.44
C GLY A 268 -24.54 29.22 -0.01
N GLU A 269 -23.50 29.63 -0.72
CA GLU A 269 -23.23 29.21 -2.10
C GLU A 269 -22.91 27.71 -2.17
N VAL A 270 -22.19 27.17 -1.19
CA VAL A 270 -21.94 25.72 -1.08
C VAL A 270 -23.26 24.96 -0.87
N LEU A 271 -24.13 25.44 0.03
CA LEU A 271 -25.42 24.81 0.32
C LEU A 271 -26.34 24.80 -0.91
N GLU A 272 -26.43 25.93 -1.62
CA GLU A 272 -27.23 26.05 -2.84
C GLU A 272 -26.71 25.12 -3.95
N ALA A 273 -25.40 25.14 -4.21
CA ALA A 273 -24.76 24.32 -5.23
C ALA A 273 -24.92 22.82 -4.96
N LEU A 274 -24.71 22.38 -3.70
CA LEU A 274 -24.92 20.98 -3.31
C LEU A 274 -26.39 20.56 -3.42
N SER A 275 -27.33 21.41 -2.97
CA SER A 275 -28.76 21.10 -3.05
C SER A 275 -29.22 20.93 -4.50
N SER A 276 -28.75 21.82 -5.40
CA SER A 276 -29.02 21.74 -6.83
C SER A 276 -28.42 20.47 -7.45
N ALA A 277 -27.16 20.16 -7.15
CA ALA A 277 -26.49 18.96 -7.64
C ALA A 277 -27.20 17.67 -7.16
N LEU A 278 -27.58 17.59 -5.89
CA LEU A 278 -28.30 16.46 -5.31
C LEU A 278 -29.71 16.30 -5.90
N ALA A 279 -30.40 17.40 -6.23
CA ALA A 279 -31.72 17.37 -6.87
C ALA A 279 -31.72 16.72 -8.26
N SER A 280 -30.58 16.66 -8.93
CA SER A 280 -30.45 16.04 -10.25
C SER A 280 -30.32 14.50 -10.21
N ILE A 281 -30.13 13.91 -9.02
CA ILE A 281 -29.82 12.49 -8.85
C ILE A 281 -31.10 11.66 -8.94
N ARG A 282 -31.17 10.77 -9.94
CA ARG A 282 -32.32 9.87 -10.14
C ARG A 282 -32.17 8.62 -9.28
N ILE A 283 -33.15 8.39 -8.42
CA ILE A 283 -33.17 7.26 -7.47
C ILE A 283 -34.12 6.20 -7.99
N GLY A 284 -33.74 4.92 -7.95
CA GLY A 284 -34.63 3.88 -8.45
C GLY A 284 -34.03 2.49 -8.57
N ASN A 285 -34.68 1.66 -9.38
CA ASN A 285 -34.23 0.30 -9.63
C ASN A 285 -32.85 0.30 -10.32
N PRO A 286 -31.80 -0.29 -9.71
CA PRO A 286 -30.44 -0.27 -10.26
C PRO A 286 -30.29 -0.99 -11.61
N GLN A 287 -31.29 -1.75 -12.05
CA GLN A 287 -31.32 -2.37 -13.37
C GLN A 287 -31.71 -1.39 -14.49
N ASN A 288 -32.34 -0.26 -14.15
CA ASN A 288 -32.60 0.81 -15.11
C ASN A 288 -31.33 1.66 -15.29
N LYS A 289 -30.94 1.92 -16.55
CA LYS A 289 -29.75 2.72 -16.92
C LYS A 289 -29.90 4.21 -16.64
N ASP A 290 -31.13 4.68 -16.45
CA ASP A 290 -31.48 6.06 -16.09
C ASP A 290 -31.44 6.29 -14.57
N VAL A 291 -31.03 5.30 -13.77
CA VAL A 291 -30.89 5.45 -12.32
C VAL A 291 -29.44 5.76 -11.99
N ASP A 292 -29.24 6.85 -11.24
CA ASP A 292 -27.93 7.30 -10.78
C ASP A 292 -27.60 6.72 -9.38
N MET A 293 -28.62 6.51 -8.54
CA MET A 293 -28.47 5.95 -7.19
C MET A 293 -29.51 4.85 -6.88
N GLY A 294 -29.03 3.70 -6.42
CA GLY A 294 -29.88 2.59 -5.98
C GLY A 294 -30.35 2.70 -4.51
N PRO A 295 -31.00 1.66 -3.96
CA PRO A 295 -31.37 1.62 -2.54
C PRO A 295 -30.18 1.31 -1.62
N LEU A 296 -30.41 1.49 -0.32
CA LEU A 296 -29.56 0.94 0.73
C LEU A 296 -29.63 -0.61 0.73
N ALA A 297 -28.68 -1.26 1.39
CA ALA A 297 -28.50 -2.71 1.35
C ALA A 297 -29.66 -3.49 2.01
N SER A 298 -30.41 -2.87 2.93
CA SER A 298 -31.58 -3.50 3.57
C SER A 298 -32.54 -2.48 4.17
N GLN A 299 -33.76 -2.92 4.47
CA GLN A 299 -34.75 -2.12 5.20
C GLN A 299 -34.27 -1.74 6.61
N GLY A 300 -33.52 -2.63 7.27
CA GLY A 300 -32.93 -2.36 8.58
C GLY A 300 -31.93 -1.20 8.51
N GLN A 301 -31.03 -1.22 7.51
CA GLN A 301 -30.09 -0.12 7.27
C GLN A 301 -30.81 1.19 6.96
N ARG A 302 -31.89 1.17 6.18
CA ARG A 302 -32.70 2.37 5.94
C ARG A 302 -33.27 2.97 7.22
N ASN A 303 -33.78 2.14 8.12
CA ASN A 303 -34.35 2.60 9.38
C ASN A 303 -33.28 3.19 10.30
N GLU A 304 -32.11 2.53 10.38
CA GLU A 304 -30.95 3.03 11.13
C GLU A 304 -30.50 4.41 10.62
N VAL A 305 -30.39 4.58 9.29
CA VAL A 305 -30.04 5.90 8.71
C VAL A 305 -31.08 6.96 9.08
N ARG A 306 -32.38 6.65 9.08
CA ARG A 306 -33.43 7.60 9.50
C ARG A 306 -33.29 8.02 10.96
N GLU A 307 -32.98 7.08 11.84
CA GLU A 307 -32.76 7.35 13.27
C GLU A 307 -31.55 8.28 13.46
N ARG A 308 -30.45 8.02 12.74
CA ARG A 308 -29.25 8.87 12.80
C ARG A 308 -29.48 10.27 12.24
N VAL A 309 -30.27 10.40 11.16
CA VAL A 309 -30.67 11.71 10.65
C VAL A 309 -31.50 12.47 11.69
N ALA A 310 -32.45 11.81 12.35
CA ALA A 310 -33.25 12.44 13.40
C ALA A 310 -32.40 12.93 14.58
N GLU A 311 -31.36 12.18 14.95
CA GLU A 311 -30.38 12.57 15.97
C GLU A 311 -29.56 13.78 15.53
N LEU A 312 -29.00 13.77 14.31
CA LEU A 312 -28.25 14.90 13.75
C LEU A 312 -29.10 16.17 13.62
N SER A 313 -30.38 16.05 13.26
CA SER A 313 -31.31 17.17 13.14
C SER A 313 -31.64 17.87 14.46
N GLN A 314 -31.21 17.34 15.61
CA GLN A 314 -31.36 18.04 16.89
C GLN A 314 -30.43 19.25 17.01
N GLU A 315 -29.30 19.25 16.31
CA GLU A 315 -28.28 20.32 16.33
C GLU A 315 -27.92 20.81 14.92
N SER A 316 -28.69 20.42 13.89
CA SER A 316 -28.45 20.79 12.50
C SER A 316 -29.75 21.02 11.74
N ASN A 317 -29.73 22.00 10.85
CA ASN A 317 -30.84 22.33 9.97
C ASN A 317 -30.84 21.41 8.75
N LEU A 318 -32.01 20.87 8.40
CA LEU A 318 -32.22 20.10 7.17
C LEU A 318 -32.31 21.06 5.98
N ILE A 319 -31.36 20.96 5.04
CA ILE A 319 -31.27 21.86 3.88
C ILE A 319 -31.84 21.21 2.62
N TYR A 320 -31.51 19.93 2.40
CA TYR A 320 -32.03 19.15 1.28
C TYR A 320 -32.37 17.73 1.75
N GLY A 321 -33.42 17.15 1.16
CA GLY A 321 -33.88 15.79 1.48
C GLY A 321 -34.86 15.73 2.65
N GLY A 322 -34.87 14.60 3.36
CA GLY A 322 -35.70 14.37 4.55
C GLY A 322 -37.20 14.12 4.30
N SER A 323 -37.66 14.22 3.04
CA SER A 323 -38.99 13.74 2.66
C SER A 323 -39.04 12.22 2.67
N GLY A 324 -40.09 11.65 3.29
CA GLY A 324 -40.41 10.22 3.16
C GLY A 324 -40.97 9.85 1.78
N GLU A 325 -41.40 10.84 1.00
CA GLU A 325 -41.98 10.70 -0.33
C GLU A 325 -41.10 11.43 -1.36
N PHE A 326 -40.53 10.67 -2.29
CA PHE A 326 -39.72 11.19 -3.39
C PHE A 326 -39.94 10.32 -4.64
N ALA A 327 -39.70 10.91 -5.82
CA ALA A 327 -39.87 10.22 -7.08
C ALA A 327 -38.87 9.07 -7.21
N LEU A 328 -39.36 7.91 -7.63
CA LEU A 328 -38.55 6.74 -7.93
C LEU A 328 -38.70 6.35 -9.39
N VAL A 329 -37.59 5.96 -10.00
CA VAL A 329 -37.56 5.40 -11.36
C VAL A 329 -37.70 3.88 -11.28
N ASP A 330 -38.75 3.35 -11.90
CA ASP A 330 -39.02 1.90 -12.02
C ASP A 330 -38.98 1.11 -10.70
N ALA A 331 -39.39 1.73 -9.60
CA ALA A 331 -39.32 1.12 -8.27
C ALA A 331 -40.50 1.48 -7.35
N ASP A 332 -40.70 0.66 -6.32
CA ASP A 332 -41.72 0.84 -5.27
C ASP A 332 -41.05 1.23 -3.93
N ALA A 333 -41.37 2.43 -3.44
CA ALA A 333 -40.80 3.01 -2.21
C ALA A 333 -41.06 2.15 -0.95
N ARG A 334 -42.16 1.37 -0.95
CA ARG A 334 -42.51 0.50 0.18
C ARG A 334 -41.71 -0.81 0.17
N LYS A 335 -41.37 -1.31 -1.02
CA LYS A 335 -40.66 -2.60 -1.17
C LYS A 335 -39.15 -2.44 -1.07
N GLY A 336 -38.59 -1.37 -1.65
CA GLY A 336 -37.14 -1.13 -1.62
C GLY A 336 -36.68 -0.34 -0.40
N ALA A 337 -35.39 -0.45 -0.10
CA ALA A 337 -34.72 0.31 0.94
C ALA A 337 -34.18 1.65 0.41
N PHE A 338 -34.99 2.37 -0.38
CA PHE A 338 -34.60 3.66 -0.95
C PHE A 338 -34.51 4.75 0.12
N PHE A 339 -33.54 5.63 -0.02
CA PHE A 339 -33.31 6.78 0.85
C PHE A 339 -32.89 7.98 0.01
N MET A 340 -33.53 9.14 0.22
CA MET A 340 -33.23 10.38 -0.50
C MET A 340 -31.93 10.98 0.04
N PRO A 341 -31.01 11.50 -0.80
CA PRO A 341 -29.84 12.20 -0.30
C PRO A 341 -30.26 13.33 0.66
N THR A 342 -29.58 13.41 1.80
CA THR A 342 -29.92 14.35 2.87
C THR A 342 -28.71 15.23 3.17
N LEU A 343 -28.89 16.53 3.00
CA LEU A 343 -27.89 17.55 3.33
C LEU A 343 -28.34 18.32 4.57
N LEU A 344 -27.49 18.35 5.58
CA LEU A 344 -27.69 19.09 6.81
C LEU A 344 -26.72 20.28 6.86
N HIS A 345 -27.03 21.30 7.67
CA HIS A 345 -26.15 22.41 7.98
C HIS A 345 -26.11 22.62 9.49
N CYS A 346 -24.92 22.62 10.07
CA CYS A 346 -24.71 22.92 11.48
C CYS A 346 -24.09 24.31 11.59
N GLU A 347 -24.87 25.30 12.06
CA GLU A 347 -24.44 26.70 12.13
C GLU A 347 -23.35 26.96 13.16
N SER A 348 -23.27 26.12 14.21
CA SER A 348 -22.31 26.27 15.31
C SER A 348 -21.55 24.97 15.56
N PRO A 349 -20.70 24.54 14.62
CA PRO A 349 -20.14 23.20 14.63
C PRO A 349 -19.07 22.97 15.71
N LEU A 350 -18.44 24.02 16.25
CA LEU A 350 -17.47 23.90 17.35
C LEU A 350 -18.11 23.59 18.70
N THR A 351 -19.42 23.86 18.86
CA THR A 351 -20.16 23.63 20.11
C THR A 351 -21.21 22.52 19.99
N SER A 352 -21.44 21.99 18.79
CA SER A 352 -22.40 20.91 18.51
C SER A 352 -21.71 19.55 18.57
N ALA A 353 -22.23 18.61 19.35
CA ALA A 353 -21.56 17.33 19.59
C ALA A 353 -21.97 16.25 18.57
N SER A 354 -23.22 16.26 18.11
CA SER A 354 -23.80 15.21 17.27
C SER A 354 -23.09 15.06 15.93
N VAL A 355 -22.75 16.17 15.27
CA VAL A 355 -22.07 16.19 13.95
C VAL A 355 -20.67 15.57 13.99
N HIS A 356 -20.06 15.49 15.18
CA HIS A 356 -18.75 14.89 15.40
C HIS A 356 -18.81 13.52 16.06
N SER A 357 -20.02 13.02 16.36
CA SER A 357 -20.21 11.76 17.08
C SER A 357 -21.14 10.76 16.42
N VAL A 358 -22.07 11.21 15.57
CA VAL A 358 -23.11 10.40 14.96
C VAL A 358 -22.82 10.22 13.48
N GLU A 359 -22.68 8.98 13.02
CA GLU A 359 -22.61 8.65 11.60
C GLU A 359 -23.95 8.10 11.11
N ALA A 360 -24.52 8.73 10.09
CA ALA A 360 -25.61 8.16 9.30
C ALA A 360 -25.01 7.44 8.08
N PHE A 361 -24.94 6.10 8.12
CA PHE A 361 -24.28 5.28 7.09
C PHE A 361 -25.14 5.13 5.81
N GLY A 362 -25.35 6.25 5.13
CA GLY A 362 -26.16 6.38 3.92
C GLY A 362 -25.82 7.66 3.16
N PRO A 363 -26.69 8.19 2.29
CA PRO A 363 -26.40 9.37 1.48
C PRO A 363 -26.65 10.65 2.29
N VAL A 364 -25.97 10.79 3.43
CA VAL A 364 -26.16 11.86 4.42
C VAL A 364 -24.82 12.54 4.70
N SER A 365 -24.81 13.89 4.66
CA SER A 365 -23.66 14.70 5.04
C SER A 365 -24.10 16.03 5.68
N THR A 366 -23.25 16.60 6.52
CA THR A 366 -23.49 17.90 7.18
C THR A 366 -22.44 18.92 6.79
N VAL A 367 -22.87 20.13 6.41
CA VAL A 367 -22.00 21.28 6.16
C VAL A 367 -21.68 22.01 7.46
N LEU A 368 -20.40 22.30 7.67
CA LEU A 368 -19.81 22.92 8.85
C LEU A 368 -19.03 24.17 8.40
N PRO A 369 -19.46 25.38 8.79
CA PRO A 369 -18.73 26.61 8.48
C PRO A 369 -17.47 26.75 9.36
N TYR A 370 -16.45 27.45 8.84
CA TYR A 370 -15.24 27.85 9.57
C TYR A 370 -14.80 29.27 9.20
N ASP A 371 -14.22 30.03 10.13
CA ASP A 371 -13.76 31.40 9.87
C ASP A 371 -12.27 31.51 9.52
N ASN A 372 -11.45 30.56 9.98
CA ASN A 372 -10.02 30.49 9.72
C ASN A 372 -9.50 29.03 9.66
N LEU A 373 -8.27 28.82 9.17
CA LEU A 373 -7.73 27.46 8.99
C LEU A 373 -7.57 26.69 10.30
N ASP A 374 -7.31 27.36 11.43
CA ASP A 374 -7.23 26.70 12.74
C ASP A 374 -8.57 26.07 13.12
N GLU A 375 -9.69 26.75 12.86
CA GLU A 375 -11.03 26.20 13.04
C GLU A 375 -11.31 25.04 12.08
N ALA A 376 -10.93 25.14 10.81
CA ALA A 376 -11.09 24.03 9.86
C ALA A 376 -10.33 22.78 10.32
N ILE A 377 -9.10 22.97 10.84
CA ILE A 377 -8.28 21.91 11.42
C ILE A 377 -8.96 21.31 12.64
N GLU A 378 -9.44 22.13 13.56
CA GLU A 378 -10.10 21.67 14.78
C GLU A 378 -11.39 20.90 14.48
N LEU A 379 -12.25 21.45 13.62
CA LEU A 379 -13.45 20.76 13.14
C LEU A 379 -13.10 19.41 12.55
N SER A 380 -12.09 19.33 11.70
CA SER A 380 -11.61 18.06 11.14
C SER A 380 -11.22 17.05 12.23
N ARG A 381 -10.46 17.48 13.27
CA ARG A 381 -10.01 16.64 14.39
C ARG A 381 -11.14 16.13 15.28
N LEU A 382 -12.20 16.93 15.48
CA LEU A 382 -13.34 16.57 16.34
C LEU A 382 -14.06 15.29 15.88
N GLY A 383 -13.87 14.84 14.63
CA GLY A 383 -14.31 13.51 14.19
C GLY A 383 -13.72 12.34 15.00
N GLY A 384 -12.64 12.56 15.76
CA GLY A 384 -12.08 11.57 16.67
C GLY A 384 -11.24 10.49 15.98
N GLY A 385 -10.66 10.83 14.83
CA GLY A 385 -9.92 9.91 13.96
C GLY A 385 -10.80 9.34 12.84
N SER A 386 -10.39 9.51 11.59
CA SER A 386 -11.17 9.14 10.40
C SER A 386 -10.32 8.33 9.40
N LEU A 387 -10.99 7.56 8.55
CA LEU A 387 -10.36 6.81 7.46
C LEU A 387 -9.80 7.74 6.37
N ALA A 388 -10.58 8.75 5.98
CA ALA A 388 -10.24 9.62 4.86
C ALA A 388 -10.58 11.10 5.12
N GLN A 389 -9.80 11.97 4.48
CA GLN A 389 -10.14 13.38 4.30
C GLN A 389 -9.78 13.84 2.88
N SER A 390 -10.52 14.81 2.34
CA SER A 390 -10.11 15.58 1.17
C SER A 390 -9.93 17.06 1.45
N ILE A 391 -9.06 17.71 0.69
CA ILE A 391 -8.83 19.16 0.69
C ILE A 391 -8.90 19.66 -0.75
N PHE A 392 -9.66 20.72 -0.99
CA PHE A 392 -9.79 21.35 -2.31
C PHE A 392 -9.27 22.77 -2.23
N THR A 393 -8.09 23.02 -2.79
CA THR A 393 -7.40 24.32 -2.77
C THR A 393 -6.35 24.35 -3.86
N ASN A 394 -6.12 25.50 -4.49
CA ASN A 394 -5.02 25.72 -5.41
C ASN A 394 -3.83 26.44 -4.73
N ASP A 395 -3.93 26.75 -3.42
CA ASP A 395 -2.85 27.32 -2.63
C ASP A 395 -2.06 26.22 -1.88
N ASN A 396 -0.80 26.03 -2.27
CA ASN A 396 0.08 25.04 -1.65
C ASN A 396 0.40 25.34 -0.17
N LYS A 397 0.30 26.60 0.29
CA LYS A 397 0.48 26.94 1.71
C LYS A 397 -0.71 26.47 2.52
N VAL A 398 -1.93 26.74 2.04
CA VAL A 398 -3.18 26.24 2.64
C VAL A 398 -3.16 24.71 2.68
N ALA A 399 -2.83 24.06 1.56
CA ALA A 399 -2.72 22.61 1.50
C ALA A 399 -1.73 22.06 2.54
N ARG A 400 -0.53 22.65 2.64
CA ARG A 400 0.48 22.24 3.61
C ARG A 400 -0.01 22.41 5.05
N GLU A 401 -0.60 23.55 5.37
CA GLU A 401 -1.07 23.87 6.71
C GLU A 401 -2.17 22.92 7.16
N LEU A 402 -3.19 22.72 6.32
CA LEU A 402 -4.28 21.77 6.59
C LEU A 402 -3.74 20.35 6.74
N VAL A 403 -2.88 19.87 5.82
CA VAL A 403 -2.29 18.52 5.90
C VAL A 403 -1.53 18.32 7.21
N LEU A 404 -0.65 19.25 7.58
CA LEU A 404 0.11 19.14 8.84
C LEU A 404 -0.81 19.24 10.07
N GLY A 405 -1.89 20.01 9.98
CA GLY A 405 -2.88 20.15 11.05
C GLY A 405 -3.73 18.90 11.26
N THR A 406 -4.04 18.14 10.20
CA THR A 406 -5.08 17.10 10.26
C THR A 406 -4.58 15.67 10.01
N ALA A 407 -3.42 15.45 9.38
CA ALA A 407 -2.97 14.11 8.97
C ALA A 407 -2.85 13.10 10.12
N ALA A 408 -2.47 13.55 11.33
CA ALA A 408 -2.38 12.67 12.51
C ALA A 408 -3.73 12.03 12.92
N TYR A 409 -4.84 12.53 12.38
CA TYR A 409 -6.20 12.03 12.62
C TYR A 409 -6.79 11.30 11.42
N HIS A 410 -6.05 11.14 10.31
CA HIS A 410 -6.57 10.58 9.06
C HIS A 410 -5.59 9.58 8.45
N GLY A 411 -6.03 8.36 8.16
CA GLY A 411 -5.13 7.38 7.51
C GLY A 411 -4.89 7.66 6.03
N ARG A 412 -5.77 8.44 5.38
CA ARG A 412 -5.58 8.90 4.00
C ARG A 412 -6.08 10.33 3.80
N MET A 413 -5.30 11.13 3.07
CA MET A 413 -5.67 12.48 2.66
C MET A 413 -5.56 12.66 1.15
N LEU A 414 -6.59 13.23 0.54
CA LEU A 414 -6.63 13.57 -0.87
C LEU A 414 -6.58 15.10 -1.04
N VAL A 415 -5.52 15.63 -1.62
CA VAL A 415 -5.40 17.07 -1.90
C VAL A 415 -5.65 17.30 -3.40
N ILE A 416 -6.74 18.01 -3.72
CA ILE A 416 -7.21 18.21 -5.09
C ILE A 416 -7.12 19.67 -5.50
N ASN A 417 -6.61 19.88 -6.72
CA ASN A 417 -6.72 21.11 -7.47
C ASN A 417 -6.92 20.81 -8.96
N ARG A 418 -7.10 21.87 -9.76
CA ARG A 418 -7.24 21.76 -11.21
C ARG A 418 -6.13 20.99 -11.95
N ASN A 419 -4.93 20.86 -11.37
CA ASN A 419 -3.79 20.24 -12.03
C ASN A 419 -3.76 18.71 -11.91
N CYS A 420 -4.40 18.13 -10.88
CA CYS A 420 -4.42 16.68 -10.65
C CYS A 420 -5.82 16.06 -10.79
N ALA A 421 -6.89 16.86 -10.73
CA ALA A 421 -8.26 16.36 -10.67
C ALA A 421 -8.67 15.45 -11.84
N ALA A 422 -8.10 15.65 -13.04
CA ALA A 422 -8.42 14.88 -14.23
C ALA A 422 -8.07 13.38 -14.12
N GLU A 423 -7.05 13.04 -13.32
CA GLU A 423 -6.58 11.66 -13.11
C GLU A 423 -6.82 11.17 -11.67
N SER A 424 -7.53 11.96 -10.87
CA SER A 424 -7.87 11.59 -9.50
C SER A 424 -8.80 10.38 -9.48
N THR A 425 -8.47 9.42 -8.61
CA THR A 425 -9.28 8.23 -8.36
C THR A 425 -10.45 8.51 -7.41
N GLY A 426 -10.48 9.69 -6.80
CA GLY A 426 -11.53 10.15 -5.91
C GLY A 426 -11.31 9.84 -4.43
N HIS A 427 -12.10 10.49 -3.59
CA HIS A 427 -12.07 10.35 -2.14
C HIS A 427 -12.46 8.93 -1.71
N GLY A 428 -13.53 8.37 -2.29
CA GLY A 428 -14.11 7.10 -1.86
C GLY A 428 -13.52 5.84 -2.49
N SER A 429 -12.34 5.93 -3.11
CA SER A 429 -11.66 4.82 -3.79
C SER A 429 -10.34 4.48 -3.09
N PRO A 430 -10.32 3.58 -2.09
CA PRO A 430 -9.07 3.15 -1.48
C PRO A 430 -8.21 2.41 -2.50
N LEU A 431 -6.96 2.86 -2.69
CA LEU A 431 -6.04 2.26 -3.66
C LEU A 431 -5.17 1.19 -3.00
N PRO A 432 -4.98 -0.01 -3.61
CA PRO A 432 -4.18 -1.11 -3.03
C PRO A 432 -2.71 -0.76 -2.79
N HIS A 433 -2.24 0.34 -3.34
CA HIS A 433 -0.90 0.89 -3.12
C HIS A 433 -0.77 1.69 -1.83
N LEU A 434 -1.89 2.24 -1.34
CA LEU A 434 -1.95 3.22 -0.25
C LEU A 434 -2.63 2.59 0.97
N VAL A 435 -2.30 3.10 2.15
CA VAL A 435 -2.92 2.65 3.40
C VAL A 435 -4.41 2.97 3.36
N HIS A 436 -5.21 2.00 3.77
CA HIS A 436 -6.63 2.16 4.08
C HIS A 436 -6.83 1.82 5.55
N GLY A 437 -7.25 2.79 6.36
CA GLY A 437 -7.24 2.68 7.80
C GLY A 437 -7.27 4.06 8.44
N GLY A 438 -7.21 4.14 9.77
CA GLY A 438 -7.22 5.42 10.47
C GLY A 438 -7.25 5.27 11.97
N PRO A 439 -6.78 6.28 12.73
CA PRO A 439 -6.71 6.22 14.18
C PRO A 439 -8.09 6.35 14.84
N GLY A 440 -8.15 6.09 16.15
CA GLY A 440 -9.29 6.44 17.00
C GLY A 440 -10.60 5.78 16.56
N ARG A 441 -11.61 6.58 16.23
CA ARG A 441 -12.93 6.10 15.81
C ARG A 441 -12.88 5.18 14.59
N ALA A 442 -11.95 5.41 13.66
CA ALA A 442 -11.78 4.58 12.46
C ALA A 442 -11.20 3.18 12.74
N GLY A 443 -10.80 2.88 13.98
CA GLY A 443 -10.45 1.54 14.45
C GLY A 443 -8.97 1.36 14.83
N GLY A 444 -8.09 2.27 14.41
CA GLY A 444 -6.65 2.21 14.69
C GLY A 444 -5.87 1.22 13.84
N GLY A 445 -6.55 0.44 12.99
CA GLY A 445 -5.94 -0.50 12.07
C GLY A 445 -5.43 0.15 10.78
N GLU A 446 -4.54 -0.56 10.12
CA GLU A 446 -4.12 -0.30 8.74
C GLU A 446 -4.35 -1.57 7.90
N GLU A 447 -4.85 -1.35 6.69
CA GLU A 447 -5.04 -2.35 5.64
C GLU A 447 -4.43 -1.83 4.33
N MET A 448 -4.32 -2.70 3.34
CA MET A 448 -3.76 -2.37 2.03
C MET A 448 -2.29 -1.87 2.10
N GLY A 449 -1.98 -0.65 1.65
CA GLY A 449 -0.63 -0.08 1.81
C GLY A 449 0.49 -0.76 1.00
N GLY A 450 0.13 -1.56 -0.01
CA GLY A 450 1.08 -2.40 -0.74
C GLY A 450 1.73 -3.46 0.15
N ILE A 451 3.06 -3.54 0.15
CA ILE A 451 3.79 -4.51 0.98
C ILE A 451 3.52 -4.29 2.48
N ARG A 452 3.20 -3.07 2.94
CA ARG A 452 2.85 -2.81 4.35
C ARG A 452 1.74 -3.74 4.85
N GLY A 453 0.65 -3.90 4.08
CA GLY A 453 -0.45 -4.79 4.44
C GLY A 453 -0.09 -6.28 4.42
N VAL A 454 0.91 -6.69 3.63
CA VAL A 454 1.44 -8.07 3.66
C VAL A 454 2.12 -8.34 4.99
N LEU A 455 2.87 -7.36 5.50
CA LEU A 455 3.65 -7.50 6.74
C LEU A 455 2.78 -7.68 7.99
N HIS A 456 1.50 -7.27 7.98
CA HIS A 456 0.56 -7.53 9.08
C HIS A 456 0.30 -9.04 9.30
N TYR A 457 0.43 -9.84 8.25
CA TYR A 457 0.27 -11.29 8.27
C TYR A 457 1.60 -12.04 8.45
N MET A 458 2.69 -11.31 8.71
CA MET A 458 4.01 -11.86 8.92
C MET A 458 4.51 -11.55 10.35
N GLN A 459 5.50 -12.31 10.81
CA GLN A 459 6.17 -12.09 12.08
C GLN A 459 7.54 -11.44 11.84
N ARG A 460 7.71 -10.21 12.34
CA ARG A 460 9.03 -9.56 12.40
C ARG A 460 9.87 -10.24 13.48
N THR A 461 11.08 -10.64 13.14
CA THR A 461 12.04 -11.25 14.07
C THR A 461 13.40 -10.62 13.87
N ALA A 462 14.00 -10.12 14.95
CA ALA A 462 15.41 -9.74 14.95
C ALA A 462 16.26 -11.01 15.16
N ILE A 463 17.02 -11.41 14.14
CA ILE A 463 17.99 -12.49 14.24
C ILE A 463 19.38 -11.89 14.45
N GLN A 464 20.18 -12.52 15.30
CA GLN A 464 21.53 -12.09 15.63
C GLN A 464 22.47 -13.28 15.46
N GLY A 465 23.65 -13.06 14.91
CA GLY A 465 24.57 -14.15 14.64
C GLY A 465 25.80 -13.74 13.86
N ALA A 466 26.57 -14.74 13.46
CA ALA A 466 27.66 -14.54 12.52
C ALA A 466 27.12 -14.07 11.16
N PRO A 467 27.79 -13.14 10.47
CA PRO A 467 27.40 -12.69 9.13
C PRO A 467 27.16 -13.84 8.14
N GLU A 468 27.96 -14.90 8.19
CA GLU A 468 27.80 -16.08 7.34
C GLU A 468 26.46 -16.80 7.58
N THR A 469 26.11 -17.04 8.85
CA THR A 469 24.84 -17.67 9.21
C THR A 469 23.66 -16.81 8.80
N LEU A 470 23.74 -15.49 9.00
CA LEU A 470 22.67 -14.58 8.60
C LEU A 470 22.56 -14.45 7.07
N THR A 471 23.69 -14.58 6.35
CA THR A 471 23.73 -14.66 4.88
C THR A 471 22.96 -15.88 4.38
N ALA A 472 23.19 -17.05 4.99
CA ALA A 472 22.47 -18.27 4.65
C ALA A 472 20.97 -18.18 4.95
N ILE A 473 20.57 -17.58 6.08
CA ILE A 473 19.15 -17.42 6.45
C ILE A 473 18.43 -16.43 5.52
N GLY A 474 19.09 -15.32 5.17
CA GLY A 474 18.48 -14.24 4.41
C GLY A 474 18.66 -14.30 2.90
N HIS A 475 19.45 -15.27 2.39
CA HIS A 475 19.90 -15.34 1.00
C HIS A 475 20.40 -14.00 0.44
N ARG A 476 21.16 -13.27 1.27
CA ARG A 476 21.81 -12.01 0.93
C ARG A 476 23.14 -11.94 1.67
N TRP A 477 24.24 -11.79 0.96
CA TRP A 477 25.56 -11.64 1.54
C TRP A 477 25.61 -10.43 2.47
N ILE A 478 26.17 -10.65 3.66
CA ILE A 478 26.40 -9.63 4.67
C ILE A 478 27.91 -9.47 4.83
N LYS A 479 28.39 -8.23 4.89
CA LYS A 479 29.80 -7.94 5.11
C LYS A 479 30.33 -8.69 6.35
N GLY A 480 31.45 -9.39 6.17
CA GLY A 480 32.03 -10.28 7.18
C GLY A 480 31.61 -11.75 7.04
N ALA A 481 30.72 -12.08 6.11
CA ALA A 481 30.47 -13.45 5.68
C ALA A 481 31.62 -13.98 4.81
N ASP A 482 31.64 -15.28 4.57
CA ASP A 482 32.71 -15.92 3.82
C ASP A 482 32.75 -15.37 2.38
N GLN A 483 33.96 -15.24 1.85
CA GLN A 483 34.23 -14.81 0.47
C GLN A 483 34.79 -16.01 -0.29
N ARG A 484 34.17 -16.34 -1.43
CA ARG A 484 34.52 -17.50 -2.25
C ARG A 484 35.30 -17.07 -3.48
N GLU A 485 36.61 -17.24 -3.43
CA GLU A 485 37.49 -17.05 -4.58
C GLU A 485 37.64 -18.38 -5.35
N SER A 486 36.73 -18.63 -6.30
CA SER A 486 36.67 -19.90 -7.03
C SER A 486 37.78 -20.09 -8.09
N GLY A 487 38.67 -19.11 -8.26
CA GLY A 487 39.67 -19.08 -9.34
C GLY A 487 39.10 -18.79 -10.74
N VAL A 488 37.77 -18.77 -10.89
CA VAL A 488 37.06 -18.33 -12.09
C VAL A 488 36.47 -16.95 -11.84
N HIS A 489 36.65 -16.03 -12.79
CA HIS A 489 36.07 -14.69 -12.72
C HIS A 489 34.53 -14.78 -12.61
N PRO A 490 33.88 -14.16 -11.61
CA PRO A 490 32.45 -14.33 -11.38
C PRO A 490 31.57 -13.97 -12.59
N PHE A 491 31.95 -12.97 -13.40
CA PHE A 491 31.20 -12.61 -14.63
C PHE A 491 31.24 -13.66 -15.74
N ARG A 492 32.07 -14.72 -15.62
CA ARG A 492 32.08 -15.87 -16.53
C ARG A 492 31.10 -16.96 -16.13
N LYS A 493 30.46 -16.83 -14.96
CA LYS A 493 29.50 -17.80 -14.43
C LYS A 493 28.09 -17.41 -14.85
N THR A 494 27.28 -18.40 -15.21
CA THR A 494 25.83 -18.23 -15.42
C THR A 494 25.12 -17.95 -14.09
N PHE A 495 23.84 -17.60 -14.16
CA PHE A 495 23.03 -17.33 -12.96
C PHE A 495 23.01 -18.53 -12.00
N GLU A 496 22.89 -19.76 -12.49
CA GLU A 496 22.86 -20.98 -11.67
C GLU A 496 24.25 -21.31 -11.09
N GLN A 497 25.33 -21.06 -11.83
CA GLN A 497 26.70 -21.30 -11.39
C GLN A 497 27.21 -20.30 -10.35
N LEU A 498 26.66 -19.08 -10.35
CA LEU A 498 26.99 -18.05 -9.36
C LEU A 498 26.50 -18.45 -7.98
N GLU A 499 27.33 -18.27 -6.97
CA GLU A 499 26.95 -18.43 -5.57
C GLU A 499 27.01 -17.09 -4.83
N ILE A 500 26.12 -16.90 -3.86
CA ILE A 500 26.23 -15.76 -2.94
C ILE A 500 27.55 -15.90 -2.18
N GLY A 501 28.33 -14.82 -2.15
CA GLY A 501 29.70 -14.83 -1.62
C GLY A 501 30.80 -15.02 -2.68
N ASP A 502 30.48 -15.39 -3.92
CA ASP A 502 31.47 -15.43 -5.01
C ASP A 502 32.15 -14.07 -5.14
N THR A 503 33.48 -14.05 -4.94
CA THR A 503 34.24 -12.82 -4.81
C THR A 503 35.37 -12.75 -5.82
N LEU A 504 35.52 -11.58 -6.44
CA LEU A 504 36.69 -11.15 -7.18
C LEU A 504 37.44 -10.09 -6.37
N VAL A 505 38.74 -10.27 -6.24
CA VAL A 505 39.66 -9.25 -5.75
C VAL A 505 40.60 -8.89 -6.90
N THR A 506 40.54 -7.64 -7.37
CA THR A 506 41.26 -7.20 -8.57
C THR A 506 42.73 -6.91 -8.28
N ASP A 507 43.53 -6.77 -9.33
CA ASP A 507 44.82 -6.08 -9.25
C ASP A 507 44.63 -4.59 -8.93
N SER A 508 45.72 -3.94 -8.48
CA SER A 508 45.70 -2.52 -8.15
C SER A 508 46.00 -1.64 -9.37
N ARG A 509 45.35 -0.47 -9.45
CA ARG A 509 45.62 0.58 -10.46
C ARG A 509 46.00 1.89 -9.77
N GLN A 510 47.14 2.47 -10.13
CA GLN A 510 47.51 3.81 -9.66
C GLN A 510 46.66 4.88 -10.34
N VAL A 511 46.22 5.89 -9.57
CA VAL A 511 45.59 7.10 -10.09
C VAL A 511 46.66 8.15 -10.31
N THR A 512 46.79 8.63 -11.54
CA THR A 512 47.78 9.65 -11.89
C THR A 512 47.13 11.02 -12.05
N LEU A 513 47.94 12.07 -12.06
CA LEU A 513 47.43 13.41 -12.34
C LEU A 513 46.89 13.53 -13.77
N ASP A 514 47.50 12.82 -14.73
CA ASP A 514 47.06 12.78 -16.12
C ASP A 514 45.68 12.13 -16.24
N ASP A 515 45.39 11.09 -15.43
CA ASP A 515 44.05 10.49 -15.38
C ASP A 515 43.00 11.50 -14.92
N ILE A 516 43.30 12.29 -13.88
CA ILE A 516 42.40 13.31 -13.32
C ILE A 516 42.15 14.41 -14.35
N GLN A 517 43.21 14.91 -14.97
CA GLN A 517 43.11 15.96 -15.99
C GLN A 517 42.34 15.46 -17.23
N HIS A 518 42.70 14.27 -17.73
CA HIS A 518 42.02 13.67 -18.87
C HIS A 518 40.53 13.47 -18.59
N PHE A 519 40.17 12.96 -17.41
CA PHE A 519 38.78 12.75 -17.05
C PHE A 519 38.01 14.08 -16.93
N ALA A 520 38.62 15.13 -16.36
CA ALA A 520 38.03 16.47 -16.33
C ALA A 520 37.75 17.00 -17.74
N ASP A 521 38.72 16.90 -18.65
CA ASP A 521 38.59 17.39 -20.02
C ASP A 521 37.57 16.56 -20.81
N PHE A 522 37.59 15.24 -20.66
CA PHE A 522 36.74 14.31 -21.39
C PHE A 522 35.27 14.39 -20.94
N THR A 523 35.01 14.52 -19.64
CA THR A 523 33.65 14.59 -19.09
C THR A 523 33.11 16.01 -19.02
N GLY A 524 33.99 17.01 -19.06
CA GLY A 524 33.68 18.41 -18.80
C GLY A 524 33.61 18.76 -17.31
N ASP A 525 33.81 17.80 -16.39
CA ASP A 525 33.83 18.06 -14.96
C ASP A 525 35.15 18.71 -14.52
N ASN A 526 35.19 20.04 -14.69
CA ASN A 526 36.31 20.88 -14.32
C ASN A 526 36.19 21.44 -12.89
N PHE A 527 35.51 20.73 -11.99
CA PHE A 527 35.36 21.17 -10.61
C PHE A 527 36.72 21.44 -9.95
N TYR A 528 36.82 22.55 -9.23
CA TYR A 528 38.10 23.10 -8.77
C TYR A 528 38.94 22.12 -7.95
N ALA A 529 38.30 21.20 -7.20
CA ALA A 529 38.98 20.21 -6.38
C ALA A 529 39.80 19.19 -7.20
N HIS A 530 39.54 19.10 -8.50
CA HIS A 530 40.21 18.17 -9.42
C HIS A 530 41.16 18.88 -10.39
N THR A 531 40.98 20.19 -10.63
CA THR A 531 41.64 20.89 -11.74
C THR A 531 42.48 22.10 -11.32
N ASP A 532 42.22 22.71 -10.15
CA ASP A 532 42.94 23.88 -9.67
C ASP A 532 43.62 23.59 -8.32
N GLU A 533 44.95 23.50 -8.32
CA GLU A 533 45.75 23.22 -7.13
C GLU A 533 45.58 24.26 -6.02
N VAL A 534 45.53 25.55 -6.38
CA VAL A 534 45.46 26.65 -5.42
C VAL A 534 44.07 26.72 -4.79
N ALA A 535 43.03 26.42 -5.57
CA ALA A 535 41.67 26.35 -5.05
C ALA A 535 41.45 25.08 -4.22
N ALA A 536 41.94 23.92 -4.67
CA ALA A 536 41.81 22.65 -3.97
C ALA A 536 42.49 22.69 -2.59
N ALA A 537 43.69 23.26 -2.49
CA ALA A 537 44.43 23.40 -1.23
C ALA A 537 43.75 24.32 -0.19
N LYS A 538 42.74 25.11 -0.58
CA LYS A 538 41.92 25.89 0.37
C LYS A 538 40.80 25.07 1.00
N ASN A 539 40.53 23.88 0.48
CA ASN A 539 39.47 23.01 0.97
C ASN A 539 39.87 22.42 2.34
N PRO A 540 38.98 22.39 3.33
CA PRO A 540 39.32 21.87 4.67
C PRO A 540 39.52 20.35 4.73
N PHE A 541 39.22 19.62 3.65
CA PHE A 541 39.23 18.15 3.62
C PHE A 541 40.40 17.55 2.84
N PHE A 542 41.07 18.30 1.96
CA PHE A 542 42.12 17.79 1.07
C PHE A 542 43.29 18.77 0.98
N GLU A 543 44.51 18.24 0.89
CA GLU A 543 45.74 19.04 0.86
C GLU A 543 46.09 19.57 -0.54
N GLY A 544 45.39 19.10 -1.58
CA GLY A 544 45.61 19.43 -2.98
C GLY A 544 44.55 18.82 -3.88
N ARG A 545 44.84 18.70 -5.18
CA ARG A 545 43.89 18.09 -6.13
C ARG A 545 43.65 16.61 -5.84
N VAL A 546 42.39 16.22 -5.87
CA VAL A 546 41.93 14.83 -5.67
C VAL A 546 41.30 14.29 -6.96
N ALA A 547 41.21 12.99 -7.09
CA ALA A 547 40.52 12.34 -8.21
C ALA A 547 39.00 12.53 -8.15
N HIS A 548 38.35 12.56 -9.31
CA HIS A 548 36.89 12.55 -9.38
C HIS A 548 36.32 11.27 -8.79
N GLY A 549 35.22 11.36 -8.05
CA GLY A 549 34.49 10.17 -7.62
C GLY A 549 34.09 9.27 -8.79
N TYR A 550 33.62 9.87 -9.90
CA TYR A 550 33.24 9.12 -11.09
C TYR A 550 34.43 8.52 -11.86
N LEU A 551 35.63 9.10 -11.71
CA LEU A 551 36.86 8.47 -12.20
C LEU A 551 37.18 7.21 -11.42
N ILE A 552 37.07 7.24 -10.08
CA ILE A 552 37.24 6.07 -9.21
C ILE A 552 36.25 4.97 -9.62
N LEU A 553 34.97 5.31 -9.82
CA LEU A 553 33.95 4.35 -10.25
C LEU A 553 34.26 3.75 -11.64
N SER A 554 34.71 4.59 -12.59
CA SER A 554 35.07 4.15 -13.94
C SER A 554 36.28 3.22 -13.92
N PHE A 555 37.28 3.52 -13.09
CA PHE A 555 38.45 2.67 -12.91
C PHE A 555 38.09 1.36 -12.23
N ALA A 556 37.23 1.41 -11.21
CA ALA A 556 36.75 0.21 -10.55
C ALA A 556 36.03 -0.71 -11.55
N ALA A 557 35.10 -0.19 -12.36
CA ALA A 557 34.45 -0.96 -13.42
C ALA A 557 35.46 -1.55 -14.42
N GLY A 558 36.45 -0.76 -14.86
CA GLY A 558 37.52 -1.25 -15.72
C GLY A 558 38.39 -2.35 -15.10
N LEU A 559 38.40 -2.50 -13.78
CA LEU A 559 39.15 -3.54 -13.06
C LEU A 559 38.36 -4.83 -12.85
N PHE A 560 37.05 -4.75 -12.60
CA PHE A 560 36.24 -5.95 -12.28
C PHE A 560 35.37 -6.46 -13.42
N VAL A 561 35.16 -5.70 -14.49
CA VAL A 561 34.35 -6.15 -15.64
C VAL A 561 35.22 -7.03 -16.53
N ASP A 562 34.77 -8.27 -16.78
CA ASP A 562 35.38 -9.15 -17.76
C ASP A 562 35.05 -8.66 -19.19
N PRO A 563 36.05 -8.41 -20.06
CA PRO A 563 35.82 -7.84 -21.39
C PRO A 563 35.31 -8.85 -22.43
N ASP A 564 35.49 -10.15 -22.18
CA ASP A 564 35.09 -11.21 -23.10
C ASP A 564 33.57 -11.41 -23.12
N PHE A 565 33.04 -11.93 -24.24
CA PHE A 565 31.64 -12.32 -24.31
C PHE A 565 31.34 -13.41 -23.27
N GLY A 566 30.36 -13.16 -22.40
CA GLY A 566 30.05 -14.04 -21.27
C GLY A 566 28.59 -13.93 -20.80
N PRO A 567 28.23 -14.66 -19.73
CA PRO A 567 26.85 -14.72 -19.25
C PRO A 567 26.26 -13.40 -18.71
N VAL A 568 27.07 -12.40 -18.40
CA VAL A 568 26.58 -11.08 -17.99
C VAL A 568 26.03 -10.34 -19.21
N LEU A 569 24.70 -10.18 -19.25
CA LEU A 569 23.98 -9.57 -20.37
C LEU A 569 24.02 -8.04 -20.34
N ALA A 570 23.93 -7.46 -19.14
CA ALA A 570 23.94 -6.03 -18.95
C ALA A 570 24.39 -5.67 -17.53
N ASN A 571 25.25 -4.66 -17.41
CA ASN A 571 25.46 -3.91 -16.18
C ASN A 571 24.62 -2.62 -16.29
N TYR A 572 23.48 -2.57 -15.60
CA TYR A 572 22.42 -1.61 -15.88
C TYR A 572 22.18 -0.59 -14.76
N GLY A 573 22.81 -0.77 -13.60
CA GLY A 573 22.53 0.09 -12.46
C GLY A 573 23.61 0.08 -11.39
N VAL A 574 23.63 1.16 -10.61
CA VAL A 574 24.46 1.33 -9.43
C VAL A 574 23.56 1.86 -8.31
N ASP A 575 23.58 1.20 -7.16
CA ASP A 575 22.85 1.60 -5.96
C ASP A 575 23.83 1.99 -4.84
N ASP A 576 23.34 2.80 -3.89
CA ASP A 576 24.02 3.12 -2.62
C ASP A 576 25.47 3.64 -2.73
N LEU A 577 25.83 4.30 -3.83
CA LEU A 577 27.17 4.86 -4.02
C LEU A 577 27.53 5.90 -2.96
N ARG A 578 28.65 5.66 -2.27
CA ARG A 578 29.26 6.57 -1.31
C ARG A 578 30.77 6.66 -1.57
N PHE A 579 31.29 7.88 -1.60
CA PHE A 579 32.72 8.16 -1.54
C PHE A 579 33.08 8.46 -0.10
N ALA A 580 33.77 7.53 0.55
CA ALA A 580 34.06 7.59 1.98
C ALA A 580 35.31 8.43 2.28
N LYS A 581 36.31 8.36 1.39
CA LYS A 581 37.57 9.10 1.49
C LYS A 581 37.98 9.65 0.13
N PRO A 582 38.67 10.81 0.11
CA PRO A 582 39.30 11.31 -1.10
C PRO A 582 40.39 10.36 -1.58
N VAL A 583 40.62 10.36 -2.89
CA VAL A 583 41.74 9.65 -3.54
C VAL A 583 42.65 10.71 -4.13
N ASN A 584 43.89 10.76 -3.68
CA ASN A 584 44.89 11.69 -4.20
C ASN A 584 45.56 11.10 -5.45
N TYR A 585 46.18 11.97 -6.26
CA TYR A 585 47.10 11.46 -7.28
C TYR A 585 48.27 10.74 -6.59
N GLY A 586 48.67 9.59 -7.15
CA GLY A 586 49.66 8.69 -6.56
C GLY A 586 49.07 7.53 -5.76
N ASP A 587 47.83 7.65 -5.29
CA ASP A 587 47.13 6.54 -4.62
C ASP A 587 46.85 5.39 -5.59
N THR A 588 46.78 4.17 -5.07
CA THR A 588 46.36 3.00 -5.84
C THR A 588 44.96 2.56 -5.45
N LEU A 589 44.17 2.09 -6.41
CA LEU A 589 42.83 1.57 -6.22
C LEU A 589 42.82 0.07 -6.43
N LYS A 590 42.16 -0.65 -5.52
CA LYS A 590 41.89 -2.09 -5.61
C LYS A 590 40.40 -2.31 -5.39
N VAL A 591 39.78 -3.25 -6.10
CA VAL A 591 38.36 -3.54 -5.96
C VAL A 591 38.13 -4.95 -5.42
N ARG A 592 37.20 -5.07 -4.46
CA ARG A 592 36.53 -6.32 -4.12
C ARG A 592 35.10 -6.26 -4.64
N LEU A 593 34.74 -7.20 -5.51
CA LEU A 593 33.39 -7.38 -6.02
C LEU A 593 32.85 -8.72 -5.53
N CYS A 594 31.80 -8.73 -4.72
CA CYS A 594 31.20 -9.95 -4.18
C CYS A 594 29.74 -10.10 -4.60
N CYS A 595 29.34 -11.31 -5.04
CA CYS A 595 27.95 -11.62 -5.36
C CYS A 595 27.09 -11.52 -4.09
N LYS A 596 26.30 -10.44 -4.01
CA LYS A 596 25.56 -10.05 -2.81
C LYS A 596 24.19 -10.70 -2.74
N GLN A 597 23.47 -10.71 -3.86
CA GLN A 597 22.10 -11.22 -3.91
C GLN A 597 21.76 -11.64 -5.34
N LYS A 598 20.96 -12.70 -5.45
CA LYS A 598 20.47 -13.24 -6.71
C LYS A 598 18.94 -13.27 -6.70
N THR A 599 18.30 -12.81 -7.77
CA THR A 599 16.85 -12.91 -7.95
C THR A 599 16.55 -13.42 -9.35
N LEU A 600 16.02 -14.63 -9.46
CA LEU A 600 15.62 -15.18 -10.76
C LEU A 600 14.39 -14.44 -11.28
N ARG A 601 14.43 -14.00 -12.55
CA ARG A 601 13.27 -13.52 -13.28
C ARG A 601 12.68 -14.68 -14.08
N ALA A 602 11.76 -15.41 -13.45
CA ALA A 602 11.17 -16.61 -14.05
C ALA A 602 10.59 -16.31 -15.44
N GLY A 603 10.93 -17.15 -16.43
CA GLY A 603 10.44 -17.05 -17.80
C GLY A 603 11.12 -16.00 -18.69
N THR A 604 12.14 -15.28 -18.21
CA THR A 604 12.88 -14.29 -19.03
C THR A 604 14.22 -14.79 -19.57
N GLY A 605 14.70 -15.95 -19.11
CA GLY A 605 16.01 -16.51 -19.47
C GLY A 605 17.19 -15.87 -18.74
N TYR A 606 16.95 -14.95 -17.79
CA TYR A 606 18.00 -14.32 -16.99
C TYR A 606 17.56 -14.14 -15.53
N GLY A 607 18.53 -13.85 -14.66
CA GLY A 607 18.29 -13.36 -13.31
C GLY A 607 18.99 -12.04 -13.05
N GLU A 608 18.52 -11.31 -12.05
CA GLU A 608 19.16 -10.09 -11.56
C GLU A 608 20.16 -10.48 -10.47
N VAL A 609 21.41 -10.04 -10.61
CA VAL A 609 22.47 -10.23 -9.63
C VAL A 609 22.95 -8.87 -9.15
N ARG A 610 22.86 -8.67 -7.84
CA ARG A 610 23.41 -7.52 -7.13
C ARG A 610 24.78 -7.89 -6.57
N TRP A 611 25.75 -7.01 -6.75
CA TRP A 611 27.12 -7.20 -6.29
C TRP A 611 27.48 -6.13 -5.28
N ASP A 612 28.09 -6.51 -4.17
CA ASP A 612 28.68 -5.58 -3.21
C ASP A 612 30.09 -5.23 -3.67
N SER A 613 30.29 -3.97 -4.07
CA SER A 613 31.55 -3.45 -4.57
C SER A 613 32.20 -2.54 -3.55
N GLU A 614 33.45 -2.83 -3.20
CA GLU A 614 34.26 -2.03 -2.30
C GLU A 614 35.59 -1.68 -2.98
N VAL A 615 35.88 -0.39 -3.05
CA VAL A 615 37.13 0.14 -3.58
C VAL A 615 37.98 0.59 -2.41
N SER A 616 39.18 0.04 -2.29
CA SER A 616 40.15 0.38 -1.24
C SER A 616 41.43 0.98 -1.82
N ASN A 617 42.12 1.80 -1.02
CA ASN A 617 43.44 2.32 -1.38
C ASN A 617 44.59 1.37 -0.98
N GLN A 618 45.84 1.81 -1.15
CA GLN A 618 47.05 1.08 -0.75
C GLN A 618 47.13 0.76 0.77
N ASP A 619 46.48 1.57 1.60
CA ASP A 619 46.48 1.43 3.07
C ASP A 619 45.35 0.50 3.55
N GLY A 620 44.54 -0.02 2.62
CA GLY A 620 43.35 -0.83 2.93
C GLY A 620 42.14 0.01 3.35
N ASP A 621 42.22 1.34 3.24
CA ASP A 621 41.10 2.22 3.52
C ASP A 621 40.06 2.16 2.41
N VAL A 622 38.78 2.01 2.79
CA VAL A 622 37.67 2.07 1.82
C VAL A 622 37.49 3.52 1.35
N VAL A 623 37.63 3.73 0.04
CA VAL A 623 37.48 5.04 -0.61
C VAL A 623 36.13 5.18 -1.30
N ALA A 624 35.58 4.08 -1.82
CA ALA A 624 34.22 4.04 -2.38
C ALA A 624 33.53 2.70 -2.10
N GLN A 625 32.22 2.74 -1.86
CA GLN A 625 31.39 1.55 -1.70
C GLN A 625 30.06 1.76 -2.42
N TYR A 626 29.58 0.73 -3.11
CA TYR A 626 28.34 0.76 -3.89
C TYR A 626 27.89 -0.65 -4.25
N ASP A 627 26.64 -0.78 -4.67
CA ASP A 627 26.12 -2.00 -5.27
C ASP A 627 26.11 -1.89 -6.80
N VAL A 628 26.53 -2.96 -7.50
CA VAL A 628 26.40 -3.07 -8.97
C VAL A 628 25.21 -3.97 -9.29
N LEU A 629 24.37 -3.56 -10.24
CA LEU A 629 23.20 -4.32 -10.70
C LEU A 629 23.44 -4.88 -12.09
N THR A 630 23.36 -6.20 -12.20
CA THR A 630 23.59 -6.91 -13.46
C THR A 630 22.45 -7.85 -13.81
N MET A 631 22.23 -8.04 -15.11
CA MET A 631 21.42 -9.14 -15.65
C MET A 631 22.37 -10.25 -16.07
N VAL A 632 22.15 -11.47 -15.57
CA VAL A 632 23.00 -12.63 -15.85
C VAL A 632 22.14 -13.73 -16.46
N ALA A 633 22.58 -14.26 -17.59
CA ALA A 633 21.92 -15.34 -18.31
C ALA A 633 21.81 -16.60 -17.43
N THR A 634 20.67 -17.27 -17.54
CA THR A 634 20.50 -18.64 -17.03
C THR A 634 21.32 -19.63 -17.85
N ASP A 635 21.60 -20.81 -17.29
CA ASP A 635 22.24 -21.93 -17.99
C ASP A 635 21.54 -22.26 -19.31
N GLU A 636 20.21 -22.33 -19.30
CA GLU A 636 19.39 -22.63 -20.48
C GLU A 636 19.58 -21.56 -21.57
N HIS A 637 19.48 -20.28 -21.20
CA HIS A 637 19.65 -19.19 -22.16
C HIS A 637 21.09 -19.11 -22.68
N TRP A 638 22.07 -19.28 -21.79
CA TRP A 638 23.48 -19.23 -22.14
C TRP A 638 23.86 -20.35 -23.13
N ALA A 639 23.38 -21.57 -22.89
CA ALA A 639 23.56 -22.69 -23.81
C ALA A 639 22.90 -22.50 -25.19
N SER A 640 21.96 -21.56 -25.33
CA SER A 640 21.34 -21.27 -26.63
C SER A 640 22.13 -20.27 -27.48
N VAL A 641 23.02 -19.49 -26.85
CA VAL A 641 23.77 -18.40 -27.48
C VAL A 641 25.29 -18.65 -27.55
N ASN A 642 25.77 -19.72 -26.90
CA ASN A 642 27.14 -20.22 -26.92
C ASN A 642 27.16 -21.60 -27.60
#